data_AF-A0A8B0SNQ8-F1
#
_entry.id   AF-A0A8B0SNQ8-F1
#
_cell.length_a   1.000
_cell.length_b   1.000
_cell.length_c   1.000
_cell.angle_alpha   90.00
_cell.angle_beta   90.00
_cell.angle_gamma   90.00
#
_symmetry.space_group_name_H-M   'P 1'
#
loop_
_entity.id
_entity.type
_entity.pdbx_description
1 polymer ?
#
loop_
_entity_poly.entity_id
_entity_poly.type
_entity_poly.pdbx_seq_one_letter_code
_entity_poly.pdbx_strand_id
1 'polypeptide(L)'
;MKNDFNSDGKADILVTSPWGLGLLSLSQNNISLHTMSPNGTRFGSWLLNTKDNNTELKADFDGDGRAELLMSSPWGIGILKLINGKFSSIAMAQNGTRHGGWIINTADNQFLHAADFDRDGKEEILMTSPWGIGILKYANNGITSLMLAANDTRFGGWLLNTRDNFFTLVGDFDGDKQTEIVVTSLWGLGILKFNGTTLTSIVMASNGTDFGSWVLDTSADKFEVVGDFDGDGRDEILVSNSSKIGIIKLQGNHLTSICAANNGNHLGSWVLDSKTNKMNTVGDFDGDGKTEILITSDWGLGVLKLNDKTLHSSVAVPNGTRFGGWLLNTRDNRLNYAADFDADGQVEIQITSPWGMGVLKQSGNTFNAVTMSPNDTRFGGWLLNTADNDLEAGLGQSYGLIIYNSQWQGSVDSTTAFLRSRGYTVFVTPNAATGIGILKNLALYLKASDKLFVYLAGHGGSSRSLGDTTKSVSLTHILQFEDGAIVGYDQFAPSFQLIGNKGVDLSVFDGSCDGGEAVLNALGERYLAMSTTTVYAPGLTNTPNPSEIMQIFGKPSMFGLWWSPYYAASLLTSKTPHRFYQKIYRNDNTEINTLSLFYKPAITFYIALGSGWDLMVRHCYLYRYIYPTDFSKLTQAEKDKTTVSTADFLASMKADFNAFAPSIASLKNILNNTTFVNRAADVYTRSFPKPWQTIFGDMNWDVVAEPIRHSSMNNELVPGSYTDTAGFVRMINEISNLIVLLEHCYIRSESLINQIDAEVMRRNIYKGIFKAQLLPVKKITDYLKFNVHEQEMTIHTHHILNSLKIDRTVFYKTLGESPKELQKKKAFNHLIDANLDIIKQRVAENFFAIASLDNLITNLKSISVESAVYLDKLFYLLIIVEEAISHVQAKNVESGDLIRF
;
A
#
# COMPACT_ATOMS: atom_id res chain seq x y z
N MET A 1 -32.75 -8.53 -7.67
CA MET A 1 -31.83 -8.52 -6.50
C MET A 1 -30.46 -8.09 -7.00
N LYS A 2 -29.74 -7.16 -6.35
CA LYS A 2 -28.45 -6.70 -6.89
C LYS A 2 -27.39 -7.82 -6.73
N ASN A 3 -26.73 -8.18 -7.84
CA ASN A 3 -25.73 -9.26 -7.99
C ASN A 3 -26.24 -10.70 -8.23
N ASP A 4 -27.50 -10.95 -8.60
CA ASP A 4 -27.85 -12.26 -9.22
C ASP A 4 -27.41 -12.25 -10.69
N PHE A 5 -26.41 -13.05 -11.08
CA PHE A 5 -25.97 -13.15 -12.49
C PHE A 5 -26.57 -14.37 -13.21
N ASN A 6 -27.18 -15.30 -12.48
CA ASN A 6 -27.44 -16.66 -12.94
C ASN A 6 -28.94 -17.03 -13.02
N SER A 7 -29.81 -16.22 -12.40
CA SER A 7 -31.27 -16.40 -12.23
C SER A 7 -31.69 -17.55 -11.30
N ASP A 8 -30.89 -17.91 -10.30
CA ASP A 8 -31.32 -18.77 -9.19
C ASP A 8 -31.99 -18.00 -8.03
N GLY A 9 -32.02 -16.66 -8.10
CA GLY A 9 -32.69 -15.80 -7.12
C GLY A 9 -31.81 -15.42 -5.93
N LYS A 10 -30.49 -15.65 -6.01
CA LYS A 10 -29.51 -15.34 -4.96
C LYS A 10 -28.47 -14.34 -5.45
N ALA A 11 -27.82 -13.64 -4.54
CA ALA A 11 -26.61 -12.91 -4.88
C ALA A 11 -25.43 -13.87 -5.16
N ASP A 12 -24.73 -13.66 -6.27
CA ASP A 12 -23.41 -14.26 -6.53
C ASP A 12 -22.28 -13.36 -5.99
N ILE A 13 -21.18 -14.00 -5.58
CA ILE A 13 -19.91 -13.34 -5.26
C ILE A 13 -19.06 -13.28 -6.52
N LEU A 14 -18.97 -12.10 -7.13
CA LEU A 14 -18.00 -11.82 -8.18
C LEU A 14 -16.60 -11.69 -7.59
N VAL A 15 -15.60 -12.34 -8.21
CA VAL A 15 -14.21 -12.27 -7.79
C VAL A 15 -13.26 -11.97 -8.96
N THR A 16 -12.33 -11.05 -8.76
CA THR A 16 -11.21 -10.81 -9.70
C THR A 16 -9.87 -11.08 -9.01
N SER A 17 -8.92 -11.64 -9.73
CA SER A 17 -7.55 -11.85 -9.25
C SER A 17 -6.53 -11.58 -10.35
N PRO A 18 -5.21 -11.56 -10.07
CA PRO A 18 -4.16 -11.47 -11.07
C PRO A 18 -4.13 -12.60 -12.12
N TRP A 19 -5.04 -13.58 -12.02
CA TRP A 19 -5.21 -14.74 -12.89
C TRP A 19 -6.43 -14.65 -13.81
N GLY A 20 -7.48 -13.91 -13.43
CA GLY A 20 -8.71 -13.79 -14.22
C GLY A 20 -9.95 -13.36 -13.40
N LEU A 21 -11.12 -13.65 -13.97
CA LEU A 21 -12.45 -13.37 -13.42
C LEU A 21 -13.12 -14.69 -12.98
N GLY A 22 -13.87 -14.66 -11.88
CA GLY A 22 -14.67 -15.77 -11.39
C GLY A 22 -16.02 -15.32 -10.83
N LEU A 23 -16.99 -16.24 -10.85
CA LEU A 23 -18.30 -16.08 -10.24
C LEU A 23 -18.52 -17.26 -9.27
N LEU A 24 -18.73 -16.96 -8.00
CA LEU A 24 -18.95 -17.93 -6.93
C LEU A 24 -20.38 -17.82 -6.40
N SER A 25 -21.07 -18.95 -6.18
CA SER A 25 -22.49 -18.99 -5.80
C SER A 25 -22.67 -19.81 -4.52
N LEU A 26 -23.56 -19.38 -3.62
CA LEU A 26 -23.86 -20.07 -2.37
C LEU A 26 -24.92 -21.16 -2.58
N SER A 27 -24.51 -22.42 -2.53
CA SER A 27 -25.41 -23.57 -2.69
C SER A 27 -25.29 -24.51 -1.50
N GLN A 28 -26.42 -24.81 -0.85
CA GLN A 28 -26.49 -25.70 0.33
C GLN A 28 -25.43 -25.36 1.40
N ASN A 29 -25.34 -24.07 1.74
CA ASN A 29 -24.38 -23.50 2.71
C ASN A 29 -22.89 -23.72 2.35
N ASN A 30 -22.58 -24.01 1.08
CA ASN A 30 -21.23 -24.16 0.56
C ASN A 30 -20.98 -23.18 -0.60
N ILE A 31 -19.81 -22.55 -0.62
CA ILE A 31 -19.37 -21.72 -1.76
C ILE A 31 -18.94 -22.65 -2.90
N SER A 32 -19.52 -22.44 -4.07
CA SER A 32 -19.24 -23.20 -5.29
C SER A 32 -18.81 -22.26 -6.43
N LEU A 33 -18.01 -22.75 -7.38
CA LEU A 33 -17.62 -21.99 -8.56
C LEU A 33 -18.61 -22.21 -9.69
N HIS A 34 -19.39 -21.18 -10.05
CA HIS A 34 -20.27 -21.25 -11.22
C HIS A 34 -19.47 -21.14 -12.52
N THR A 35 -18.59 -20.14 -12.65
CA THR A 35 -17.78 -19.95 -13.85
C THR A 35 -16.45 -19.27 -13.55
N MET A 36 -15.40 -19.63 -14.29
CA MET A 36 -14.10 -18.94 -14.24
C MET A 36 -13.60 -18.66 -15.65
N SER A 37 -12.86 -17.57 -15.79
CA SER A 37 -12.31 -17.11 -17.06
C SER A 37 -10.90 -16.56 -16.80
N PRO A 38 -9.84 -17.30 -17.17
CA PRO A 38 -8.47 -16.82 -17.02
C PRO A 38 -8.18 -15.63 -17.95
N ASN A 39 -7.15 -14.85 -17.62
CA ASN A 39 -6.65 -13.79 -18.50
C ASN A 39 -6.29 -14.35 -19.88
N GLY A 40 -6.65 -13.61 -20.93
CA GLY A 40 -6.64 -14.08 -22.32
C GLY A 40 -7.98 -14.68 -22.81
N THR A 41 -8.95 -14.93 -21.92
CA THR A 41 -10.31 -15.34 -22.32
C THR A 41 -10.99 -14.23 -23.12
N ARG A 42 -11.74 -14.61 -24.17
CA ARG A 42 -12.58 -13.70 -24.93
C ARG A 42 -14.06 -13.82 -24.56
N PHE A 43 -14.67 -12.69 -24.23
CA PHE A 43 -16.11 -12.56 -23.99
C PHE A 43 -16.74 -11.95 -25.24
N GLY A 44 -16.93 -12.78 -26.27
CA GLY A 44 -17.21 -12.27 -27.62
C GLY A 44 -16.00 -11.49 -28.15
N SER A 45 -16.16 -10.19 -28.33
CA SER A 45 -15.08 -9.31 -28.84
C SER A 45 -14.15 -8.77 -27.74
N TRP A 46 -14.64 -8.67 -26.50
CA TRP A 46 -13.83 -8.24 -25.36
C TRP A 46 -12.74 -9.26 -25.02
N LEU A 47 -11.56 -8.79 -24.57
CA LEU A 47 -10.43 -9.62 -24.16
C LEU A 47 -10.13 -9.36 -22.68
N LEU A 48 -10.32 -10.36 -21.83
CA LEU A 48 -10.08 -10.23 -20.39
C LEU A 48 -8.58 -10.15 -20.09
N ASN A 49 -8.17 -9.08 -19.41
CA ASN A 49 -6.85 -8.95 -18.80
C ASN A 49 -6.92 -8.17 -17.48
N THR A 50 -7.06 -8.83 -16.33
CA THR A 50 -7.19 -8.17 -15.00
C THR A 50 -5.97 -7.36 -14.55
N LYS A 51 -4.89 -7.30 -15.35
CA LYS A 51 -3.80 -6.32 -15.16
C LYS A 51 -4.22 -4.89 -15.54
N ASP A 52 -5.06 -4.73 -16.56
CA ASP A 52 -5.47 -3.42 -17.10
C ASP A 52 -6.99 -3.23 -17.19
N ASN A 53 -7.76 -4.32 -17.19
CA ASN A 53 -9.21 -4.33 -17.05
C ASN A 53 -9.62 -4.02 -15.60
N ASN A 54 -10.72 -3.31 -15.43
CA ASN A 54 -11.43 -3.16 -14.16
C ASN A 54 -12.90 -3.59 -14.32
N THR A 55 -13.53 -3.99 -13.22
CA THR A 55 -15.00 -4.05 -13.10
C THR A 55 -15.45 -2.77 -12.39
N GLU A 56 -16.32 -2.00 -13.03
CA GLU A 56 -16.74 -0.66 -12.58
C GLU A 56 -18.07 -0.73 -11.82
N LEU A 57 -19.10 -1.30 -12.43
CA LEU A 57 -20.48 -1.36 -11.91
C LEU A 57 -21.10 -2.75 -12.18
N LYS A 58 -22.08 -3.12 -11.37
CA LYS A 58 -22.86 -4.37 -11.46
C LYS A 58 -24.35 -4.05 -11.36
N ALA A 59 -25.11 -4.31 -12.41
CA ALA A 59 -26.48 -3.81 -12.55
C ALA A 59 -27.25 -4.52 -13.67
N ASP A 60 -28.58 -4.49 -13.64
CA ASP A 60 -29.44 -5.03 -14.71
C ASP A 60 -29.57 -4.05 -15.87
N PHE A 61 -28.57 -4.03 -16.76
CA PHE A 61 -28.52 -3.06 -17.86
C PHE A 61 -29.50 -3.40 -19.00
N ASP A 62 -29.93 -4.67 -19.15
CA ASP A 62 -30.89 -5.06 -20.20
C ASP A 62 -32.31 -5.39 -19.73
N GLY A 63 -32.59 -5.41 -18.43
CA GLY A 63 -33.93 -5.49 -17.84
C GLY A 63 -34.51 -6.91 -17.86
N ASP A 64 -33.67 -7.93 -17.72
CA ASP A 64 -34.09 -9.35 -17.68
C ASP A 64 -34.05 -10.00 -16.29
N GLY A 65 -33.78 -9.21 -15.25
CA GLY A 65 -33.74 -9.60 -13.85
C GLY A 65 -32.35 -10.00 -13.34
N ARG A 66 -31.32 -9.90 -14.18
CA ARG A 66 -29.94 -10.31 -13.89
C ARG A 66 -28.97 -9.16 -13.91
N ALA A 67 -27.91 -9.26 -13.12
CA ALA A 67 -26.77 -8.37 -13.18
C ALA A 67 -25.88 -8.66 -14.41
N GLU A 68 -25.49 -7.58 -15.08
CA GLU A 68 -24.35 -7.49 -15.99
C GLU A 68 -23.13 -6.90 -15.28
N LEU A 69 -21.96 -7.03 -15.91
CA LEU A 69 -20.73 -6.34 -15.52
C LEU A 69 -20.44 -5.19 -16.49
N LEU A 70 -20.37 -3.95 -15.98
CA LEU A 70 -19.67 -2.88 -16.68
C LEU A 70 -18.16 -3.05 -16.45
N MET A 71 -17.42 -3.27 -17.53
CA MET A 71 -15.97 -3.41 -17.52
C MET A 71 -15.31 -2.20 -18.20
N SER A 72 -14.19 -1.74 -17.67
CA SER A 72 -13.31 -0.76 -18.34
C SER A 72 -11.94 -1.37 -18.67
N SER A 73 -11.20 -0.71 -19.55
CA SER A 73 -9.83 -1.02 -19.95
C SER A 73 -9.19 0.20 -20.64
N PRO A 74 -7.88 0.18 -20.97
CA PRO A 74 -7.25 1.21 -21.81
C PRO A 74 -7.84 1.30 -23.24
N TRP A 75 -8.55 0.26 -23.71
CA TRP A 75 -9.23 0.28 -25.01
C TRP A 75 -10.57 1.02 -24.97
N GLY A 76 -11.27 1.00 -23.84
CA GLY A 76 -12.65 1.48 -23.71
C GLY A 76 -13.45 0.67 -22.69
N ILE A 77 -14.78 0.65 -22.83
CA ILE A 77 -15.70 -0.10 -21.96
C ILE A 77 -16.44 -1.23 -22.69
N GLY A 78 -16.92 -2.20 -21.91
CA GLY A 78 -17.79 -3.27 -22.38
C GLY A 78 -18.78 -3.70 -21.31
N ILE A 79 -20.01 -4.04 -21.71
CA ILE A 79 -21.02 -4.62 -20.84
C ILE A 79 -21.03 -6.14 -21.07
N LEU A 80 -20.83 -6.94 -20.01
CA LEU A 80 -20.77 -8.40 -20.07
C LEU A 80 -21.98 -9.03 -19.37
N LYS A 81 -22.72 -9.89 -20.09
CA LYS A 81 -23.83 -10.69 -19.55
C LYS A 81 -23.45 -12.15 -19.40
N LEU A 82 -23.99 -12.83 -18.40
CA LEU A 82 -23.84 -14.29 -18.26
C LEU A 82 -24.86 -15.00 -19.17
N ILE A 83 -24.37 -15.64 -20.23
CA ILE A 83 -25.19 -16.33 -21.23
C ILE A 83 -24.74 -17.79 -21.28
N ASN A 84 -25.66 -18.71 -20.99
CA ASN A 84 -25.39 -20.17 -20.93
C ASN A 84 -24.17 -20.52 -20.05
N GLY A 85 -24.06 -19.88 -18.87
CA GLY A 85 -22.98 -20.10 -17.89
C GLY A 85 -21.62 -19.49 -18.24
N LYS A 86 -21.55 -18.59 -19.24
CA LYS A 86 -20.32 -17.91 -19.67
C LYS A 86 -20.56 -16.42 -19.92
N PHE A 87 -19.59 -15.58 -19.58
CA PHE A 87 -19.67 -14.15 -19.90
C PHE A 87 -19.49 -13.90 -21.40
N SER A 88 -20.28 -12.97 -21.94
CA SER A 88 -20.17 -12.46 -23.31
C SER A 88 -20.43 -10.95 -23.34
N SER A 89 -19.68 -10.20 -24.15
CA SER A 89 -19.98 -8.78 -24.38
C SER A 89 -21.31 -8.61 -25.10
N ILE A 90 -22.25 -7.87 -24.51
CA ILE A 90 -23.51 -7.45 -25.16
C ILE A 90 -23.40 -6.03 -25.75
N ALA A 91 -22.56 -5.18 -25.15
CA ALA A 91 -22.18 -3.87 -25.68
C ALA A 91 -20.67 -3.64 -25.53
N MET A 92 -20.10 -2.79 -26.40
CA MET A 92 -18.74 -2.27 -26.25
C MET A 92 -18.64 -0.86 -26.83
N ALA A 93 -17.79 -0.02 -26.24
CA ALA A 93 -17.47 1.32 -26.74
C ALA A 93 -15.97 1.63 -26.57
N GLN A 94 -15.31 1.98 -27.67
CA GLN A 94 -13.87 2.29 -27.67
C GLN A 94 -13.61 3.72 -27.17
N ASN A 95 -12.48 3.93 -26.49
CA ASN A 95 -12.01 5.26 -26.10
C ASN A 95 -11.91 6.19 -27.31
N GLY A 96 -12.44 7.41 -27.16
CA GLY A 96 -12.56 8.43 -28.21
C GLY A 96 -13.78 8.27 -29.12
N THR A 97 -14.58 7.19 -29.02
CA THR A 97 -15.80 7.02 -29.80
C THR A 97 -17.03 7.62 -29.10
N ARG A 98 -18.02 8.08 -29.88
CA ARG A 98 -19.20 8.79 -29.38
C ARG A 98 -20.42 7.86 -29.32
N HIS A 99 -21.02 7.72 -28.14
CA HIS A 99 -22.16 6.84 -27.83
C HIS A 99 -23.24 7.64 -27.10
N GLY A 100 -24.50 7.58 -27.56
CA GLY A 100 -25.57 8.50 -27.12
C GLY A 100 -25.36 10.00 -27.43
N GLY A 101 -24.12 10.41 -27.74
CA GLY A 101 -23.69 11.81 -27.78
C GLY A 101 -22.51 12.08 -26.86
N TRP A 102 -22.30 11.25 -25.84
CA TRP A 102 -21.14 11.28 -24.94
C TRP A 102 -19.89 10.70 -25.62
N ILE A 103 -18.69 11.15 -25.24
CA ILE A 103 -17.43 10.57 -25.72
C ILE A 103 -16.88 9.68 -24.61
N ILE A 104 -16.80 8.38 -24.86
CA ILE A 104 -16.23 7.41 -23.92
C ILE A 104 -14.71 7.65 -23.83
N ASN A 105 -14.21 7.86 -22.62
CA ASN A 105 -12.77 7.97 -22.34
C ASN A 105 -12.45 7.47 -20.92
N THR A 106 -12.05 6.20 -20.77
CA THR A 106 -11.75 5.58 -19.47
C THR A 106 -10.58 6.20 -18.71
N ALA A 107 -9.86 7.18 -19.29
CA ALA A 107 -8.81 7.95 -18.61
C ALA A 107 -9.30 9.22 -17.88
N ASP A 108 -10.54 9.68 -18.12
CA ASP A 108 -11.15 10.84 -17.43
C ASP A 108 -12.66 10.72 -17.13
N ASN A 109 -13.32 9.67 -17.62
CA ASN A 109 -14.70 9.35 -17.30
C ASN A 109 -14.76 8.61 -15.94
N GLN A 110 -15.66 9.03 -15.05
CA GLN A 110 -15.95 8.34 -13.79
C GLN A 110 -17.30 7.64 -13.90
N PHE A 111 -17.36 6.33 -13.64
CA PHE A 111 -18.60 5.57 -13.52
C PHE A 111 -19.04 5.64 -12.06
N LEU A 112 -20.17 6.30 -11.79
CA LEU A 112 -20.50 6.73 -10.43
C LEU A 112 -21.45 5.76 -9.72
N HIS A 113 -22.58 5.49 -10.34
CA HIS A 113 -23.65 4.62 -9.82
C HIS A 113 -24.37 3.93 -10.98
N ALA A 114 -25.04 2.82 -10.69
CA ALA A 114 -26.05 2.24 -11.57
C ALA A 114 -27.38 2.06 -10.82
N ALA A 115 -28.47 2.54 -11.42
CA ALA A 115 -29.83 2.45 -10.90
C ALA A 115 -30.86 2.81 -11.99
N ASP A 116 -32.12 2.42 -11.82
CA ASP A 116 -33.20 2.75 -12.77
C ASP A 116 -33.56 4.25 -12.68
N PHE A 117 -33.10 5.03 -13.65
CA PHE A 117 -33.24 6.50 -13.66
C PHE A 117 -34.41 6.98 -14.52
N ASP A 118 -35.01 6.18 -15.40
CA ASP A 118 -36.22 6.54 -16.18
C ASP A 118 -37.47 5.69 -15.90
N ARG A 119 -37.35 4.67 -15.03
CA ARG A 119 -38.40 3.78 -14.55
C ARG A 119 -38.94 2.81 -15.61
N ASP A 120 -38.10 2.37 -16.55
CA ASP A 120 -38.46 1.31 -17.51
C ASP A 120 -38.10 -0.12 -17.05
N GLY A 121 -37.46 -0.28 -15.88
CA GLY A 121 -37.04 -1.57 -15.33
C GLY A 121 -35.62 -2.00 -15.71
N LYS A 122 -34.84 -1.12 -16.35
CA LYS A 122 -33.38 -1.27 -16.55
C LYS A 122 -32.65 -0.32 -15.63
N GLU A 123 -31.42 -0.67 -15.25
CA GLU A 123 -30.53 0.26 -14.54
C GLU A 123 -29.64 1.03 -15.53
N GLU A 124 -29.51 2.34 -15.36
CA GLU A 124 -28.65 3.22 -16.16
C GLU A 124 -27.34 3.56 -15.46
N ILE A 125 -26.31 3.86 -16.25
CA ILE A 125 -25.00 4.30 -15.79
C ILE A 125 -25.01 5.83 -15.59
N LEU A 126 -24.93 6.28 -14.34
CA LEU A 126 -24.59 7.67 -14.04
C LEU A 126 -23.07 7.86 -14.16
N MET A 127 -22.62 8.85 -14.91
CA MET A 127 -21.19 9.12 -15.09
C MET A 127 -20.83 10.60 -15.27
N THR A 128 -19.60 10.95 -14.91
CA THR A 128 -19.03 12.30 -15.07
C THR A 128 -17.75 12.28 -15.89
N SER A 129 -17.34 13.47 -16.33
CA SER A 129 -16.04 13.76 -16.94
C SER A 129 -15.68 15.24 -16.67
N PRO A 130 -14.48 15.72 -17.06
CA PRO A 130 -14.13 17.15 -16.99
C PRO A 130 -15.05 18.07 -17.84
N TRP A 131 -15.84 17.52 -18.77
CA TRP A 131 -16.84 18.24 -19.55
C TRP A 131 -18.14 18.48 -18.76
N GLY A 132 -18.59 17.50 -17.97
CA GLY A 132 -19.91 17.51 -17.32
C GLY A 132 -20.37 16.11 -16.92
N ILE A 133 -21.68 15.87 -16.94
CA ILE A 133 -22.35 14.64 -16.48
C ILE A 133 -23.20 14.02 -17.59
N GLY A 134 -23.44 12.71 -17.52
CA GLY A 134 -24.37 11.99 -18.38
C GLY A 134 -25.04 10.81 -17.66
N ILE A 135 -26.22 10.45 -18.14
CA ILE A 135 -26.93 9.22 -17.80
C ILE A 135 -26.98 8.38 -19.09
N LEU A 136 -26.27 7.24 -19.10
CA LEU A 136 -26.18 6.34 -20.26
C LEU A 136 -26.98 5.06 -20.04
N LYS A 137 -27.66 4.59 -21.09
CA LYS A 137 -28.56 3.43 -21.08
C LYS A 137 -28.08 2.38 -22.08
N TYR A 138 -28.24 1.10 -21.76
CA TYR A 138 -28.08 0.04 -22.76
C TYR A 138 -29.41 -0.16 -23.51
N ALA A 139 -29.43 0.20 -24.78
CA ALA A 139 -30.62 0.14 -25.62
C ALA A 139 -30.25 -0.14 -27.08
N ASN A 140 -31.12 -0.85 -27.79
CA ASN A 140 -30.94 -1.19 -29.22
C ASN A 140 -29.60 -1.90 -29.52
N ASN A 141 -29.15 -2.78 -28.62
CA ASN A 141 -27.87 -3.50 -28.67
C ASN A 141 -26.63 -2.57 -28.68
N GLY A 142 -26.71 -1.41 -28.02
CA GLY A 142 -25.62 -0.45 -27.90
C GLY A 142 -25.78 0.49 -26.71
N ILE A 143 -24.87 1.47 -26.59
CA ILE A 143 -24.89 2.46 -25.51
C ILE A 143 -25.51 3.77 -26.05
N THR A 144 -26.59 4.20 -25.42
CA THR A 144 -27.31 5.46 -25.70
C THR A 144 -27.25 6.37 -24.47
N SER A 145 -27.89 7.55 -24.52
CA SER A 145 -28.00 8.46 -23.38
C SER A 145 -29.43 8.92 -23.17
N LEU A 146 -29.83 9.04 -21.91
CA LEU A 146 -31.07 9.71 -21.51
C LEU A 146 -30.87 11.21 -21.34
N MET A 147 -29.73 11.61 -20.79
CA MET A 147 -29.38 12.99 -20.47
C MET A 147 -27.88 13.19 -20.60
N LEU A 148 -27.44 14.28 -21.22
CA LEU A 148 -26.06 14.77 -21.22
C LEU A 148 -26.07 16.26 -20.89
N ALA A 149 -25.24 16.69 -19.94
CA ALA A 149 -25.16 18.10 -19.52
C ALA A 149 -23.71 18.53 -19.27
N ALA A 150 -23.31 19.63 -19.92
CA ALA A 150 -22.01 20.24 -19.67
C ALA A 150 -21.97 20.92 -18.29
N ASN A 151 -20.78 21.12 -17.74
CA ASN A 151 -20.56 22.06 -16.65
C ASN A 151 -21.18 23.45 -16.96
N ASP A 152 -21.57 24.16 -15.92
CA ASP A 152 -22.39 25.39 -15.94
C ASP A 152 -23.87 25.19 -16.36
N THR A 153 -24.32 23.96 -16.64
CA THR A 153 -25.75 23.63 -16.80
C THR A 153 -26.50 23.75 -15.46
N ARG A 154 -27.77 24.17 -15.51
CA ARG A 154 -28.65 24.25 -14.33
C ARG A 154 -29.66 23.11 -14.28
N PHE A 155 -29.71 22.42 -13.16
CA PHE A 155 -30.70 21.37 -12.85
C PHE A 155 -31.78 21.94 -11.94
N GLY A 156 -32.66 22.77 -12.52
CA GLY A 156 -33.52 23.66 -11.75
C GLY A 156 -32.69 24.76 -11.07
N GLY A 157 -32.61 24.72 -9.75
CA GLY A 157 -31.81 25.70 -8.99
C GLY A 157 -30.32 25.37 -8.89
N TRP A 158 -29.95 24.08 -8.95
CA TRP A 158 -28.58 23.62 -8.79
C TRP A 158 -27.72 23.95 -10.01
N LEU A 159 -26.44 24.27 -9.80
CA LEU A 159 -25.47 24.58 -10.87
C LEU A 159 -24.41 23.48 -10.93
N LEU A 160 -24.31 22.81 -12.08
CA LEU A 160 -23.39 21.70 -12.29
C LEU A 160 -21.93 22.17 -12.44
N ASN A 161 -21.04 21.68 -11.57
CA ASN A 161 -19.59 21.75 -11.76
C ASN A 161 -18.91 20.47 -11.26
N THR A 162 -18.53 19.55 -12.15
CA THR A 162 -17.89 18.27 -11.83
C THR A 162 -16.49 18.36 -11.19
N ARG A 163 -16.05 19.57 -10.80
CA ARG A 163 -14.84 19.83 -10.02
C ARG A 163 -15.09 19.98 -8.51
N ASP A 164 -16.33 20.30 -8.11
CA ASP A 164 -16.73 20.50 -6.71
C ASP A 164 -18.10 19.88 -6.35
N ASN A 165 -18.82 19.35 -7.33
CA ASN A 165 -20.04 18.57 -7.16
C ASN A 165 -19.69 17.08 -6.95
N PHE A 166 -20.12 16.51 -5.83
CA PHE A 166 -19.99 15.09 -5.52
C PHE A 166 -21.37 14.42 -5.57
N PHE A 167 -21.53 13.39 -6.41
CA PHE A 167 -22.79 12.64 -6.55
C PHE A 167 -22.76 11.42 -5.62
N THR A 168 -23.09 11.63 -4.35
CA THR A 168 -22.67 10.77 -3.24
C THR A 168 -23.48 9.48 -3.11
N LEU A 169 -24.79 9.53 -3.39
CA LEU A 169 -25.77 8.48 -3.12
C LEU A 169 -26.89 8.52 -4.17
N VAL A 170 -27.55 7.38 -4.40
CA VAL A 170 -28.75 7.26 -5.25
C VAL A 170 -29.78 6.37 -4.56
N GLY A 171 -31.06 6.69 -4.69
CA GLY A 171 -32.17 6.01 -4.00
C GLY A 171 -33.54 6.58 -4.39
N ASP A 172 -34.64 5.95 -3.97
CA ASP A 172 -36.03 6.40 -4.18
C ASP A 172 -36.48 7.28 -3.00
N PHE A 173 -36.11 8.56 -2.98
CA PHE A 173 -36.38 9.44 -1.84
C PHE A 173 -37.83 9.98 -1.84
N ASP A 174 -38.46 10.12 -3.02
CA ASP A 174 -39.85 10.58 -3.11
C ASP A 174 -40.92 9.46 -3.13
N GLY A 175 -40.51 8.19 -3.15
CA GLY A 175 -41.35 7.01 -2.95
C GLY A 175 -42.17 6.62 -4.17
N ASP A 176 -41.69 6.96 -5.36
CA ASP A 176 -42.36 6.68 -6.63
C ASP A 176 -41.71 5.53 -7.42
N LYS A 177 -40.55 5.01 -7.00
CA LYS A 177 -39.75 3.95 -7.64
C LYS A 177 -38.96 4.34 -8.90
N GLN A 178 -38.80 5.63 -9.15
CA GLN A 178 -37.73 6.15 -10.00
C GLN A 178 -36.55 6.55 -9.10
N THR A 179 -35.30 6.34 -9.53
CA THR A 179 -34.15 6.66 -8.68
C THR A 179 -33.75 8.15 -8.77
N GLU A 180 -33.50 8.77 -7.62
CA GLU A 180 -32.90 10.10 -7.48
C GLU A 180 -31.38 10.05 -7.25
N ILE A 181 -30.74 11.21 -7.39
CA ILE A 181 -29.31 11.42 -7.14
C ILE A 181 -29.10 12.47 -6.06
N VAL A 182 -28.42 12.12 -4.96
CA VAL A 182 -27.93 13.09 -3.97
C VAL A 182 -26.65 13.73 -4.51
N VAL A 183 -26.63 15.05 -4.58
CA VAL A 183 -25.45 15.86 -4.94
C VAL A 183 -25.06 16.77 -3.79
N THR A 184 -23.76 16.90 -3.54
CA THR A 184 -23.21 17.82 -2.55
C THR A 184 -22.09 18.68 -3.15
N SER A 185 -21.85 19.85 -2.55
CA SER A 185 -20.73 20.75 -2.89
C SER A 185 -20.38 21.63 -1.69
N LEU A 186 -19.41 22.52 -1.85
CA LEU A 186 -19.07 23.54 -0.83
C LEU A 186 -20.23 24.51 -0.50
N TRP A 187 -21.28 24.57 -1.33
CA TRP A 187 -22.49 25.35 -1.07
C TRP A 187 -23.47 24.63 -0.14
N GLY A 188 -23.56 23.30 -0.21
CA GLY A 188 -24.58 22.50 0.47
C GLY A 188 -24.95 21.22 -0.29
N LEU A 189 -26.20 20.79 -0.16
CA LEU A 189 -26.74 19.52 -0.68
C LEU A 189 -27.98 19.76 -1.57
N GLY A 190 -28.21 18.87 -2.53
CA GLY A 190 -29.47 18.78 -3.28
C GLY A 190 -29.82 17.33 -3.63
N ILE A 191 -31.07 17.09 -3.96
CA ILE A 191 -31.55 15.81 -4.53
C ILE A 191 -32.13 16.10 -5.92
N LEU A 192 -31.64 15.36 -6.92
CA LEU A 192 -31.97 15.54 -8.34
C LEU A 192 -32.74 14.33 -8.88
N LYS A 193 -33.88 14.56 -9.54
CA LYS A 193 -34.67 13.53 -10.27
C LYS A 193 -34.58 13.75 -11.77
N PHE A 194 -34.59 12.68 -12.57
CA PHE A 194 -34.64 12.77 -14.03
C PHE A 194 -36.08 12.95 -14.51
N ASN A 195 -36.35 14.00 -15.29
CA ASN A 195 -37.73 14.32 -15.72
C ASN A 195 -38.10 13.82 -17.12
N GLY A 196 -37.38 12.82 -17.64
CA GLY A 196 -37.53 12.35 -19.02
C GLY A 196 -36.78 13.18 -20.08
N THR A 197 -36.05 14.23 -19.69
CA THR A 197 -35.19 15.03 -20.59
C THR A 197 -33.96 15.62 -19.92
N THR A 198 -34.05 16.01 -18.64
CA THR A 198 -32.91 16.52 -17.86
C THR A 198 -33.06 16.21 -16.37
N LEU A 199 -32.02 16.49 -15.57
CA LEU A 199 -32.12 16.45 -14.11
C LEU A 199 -32.74 17.74 -13.56
N THR A 200 -33.56 17.62 -12.53
CA THR A 200 -34.18 18.74 -11.80
C THR A 200 -34.08 18.54 -10.30
N SER A 201 -33.70 19.58 -9.56
CA SER A 201 -33.66 19.57 -8.09
C SER A 201 -35.06 19.48 -7.48
N ILE A 202 -35.37 18.41 -6.74
CA ILE A 202 -36.57 18.32 -5.88
C ILE A 202 -36.40 19.24 -4.67
N VAL A 203 -35.22 19.15 -4.03
CA VAL A 203 -34.83 19.93 -2.85
C VAL A 203 -33.38 20.39 -3.00
N MET A 204 -33.08 21.53 -2.39
CA MET A 204 -31.73 22.02 -2.18
C MET A 204 -31.65 22.67 -0.79
N ALA A 205 -30.54 22.47 -0.09
CA ALA A 205 -30.25 23.05 1.21
C ALA A 205 -28.81 23.58 1.21
N SER A 206 -28.63 24.84 1.59
CA SER A 206 -27.29 25.40 1.76
C SER A 206 -26.68 24.96 3.09
N ASN A 207 -25.36 25.00 3.21
CA ASN A 207 -24.71 24.84 4.52
C ASN A 207 -25.29 25.85 5.53
N GLY A 208 -25.54 25.38 6.75
CA GLY A 208 -26.30 26.10 7.79
C GLY A 208 -27.82 25.91 7.74
N THR A 209 -28.40 25.17 6.77
CA THR A 209 -29.82 24.81 6.81
C THR A 209 -30.09 23.81 7.95
N ASP A 210 -31.14 24.09 8.74
CA ASP A 210 -31.60 23.26 9.83
C ASP A 210 -32.68 22.27 9.35
N PHE A 211 -32.45 20.98 9.62
CA PHE A 211 -33.38 19.86 9.39
C PHE A 211 -34.02 19.37 10.71
N GLY A 212 -33.87 20.12 11.81
CA GLY A 212 -34.42 19.83 13.14
C GLY A 212 -33.36 19.34 14.12
N SER A 213 -33.09 18.03 14.15
CA SER A 213 -31.98 17.47 14.93
C SER A 213 -30.63 17.43 14.17
N TRP A 214 -30.59 17.96 12.96
CA TRP A 214 -29.38 18.08 12.13
C TRP A 214 -29.29 19.46 11.50
N VAL A 215 -28.09 20.05 11.45
CA VAL A 215 -27.80 21.28 10.70
C VAL A 215 -26.74 20.91 9.68
N LEU A 216 -27.00 21.18 8.41
CA LEU A 216 -26.16 20.76 7.29
C LEU A 216 -24.80 21.49 7.28
N ASP A 217 -23.71 20.75 7.25
CA ASP A 217 -22.36 21.26 6.95
C ASP A 217 -21.59 20.25 6.11
N THR A 218 -21.57 20.42 4.79
CA THR A 218 -20.85 19.54 3.85
C THR A 218 -19.31 19.59 4.00
N SER A 219 -18.76 20.42 4.90
CA SER A 219 -17.33 20.38 5.26
C SER A 219 -17.02 19.49 6.48
N ALA A 220 -18.04 19.04 7.20
CA ALA A 220 -17.94 18.19 8.39
C ALA A 220 -18.80 16.91 8.34
N ASP A 221 -19.89 16.94 7.58
CA ASP A 221 -20.85 15.85 7.42
C ASP A 221 -20.41 14.82 6.37
N LYS A 222 -20.65 13.54 6.67
CA LYS A 222 -20.44 12.37 5.84
C LYS A 222 -21.80 11.76 5.50
N PHE A 223 -22.09 11.62 4.20
CA PHE A 223 -23.32 10.98 3.71
C PHE A 223 -23.00 9.51 3.42
N GLU A 224 -23.20 8.66 4.43
CA GLU A 224 -22.57 7.33 4.48
C GLU A 224 -23.28 6.35 3.52
N VAL A 225 -24.59 6.15 3.72
CA VAL A 225 -25.44 5.12 3.09
C VAL A 225 -26.90 5.60 2.96
N VAL A 226 -27.70 4.88 2.16
CA VAL A 226 -29.15 5.06 2.05
C VAL A 226 -29.89 3.75 2.24
N GLY A 227 -31.17 3.84 2.59
CA GLY A 227 -32.10 2.73 2.71
C GLY A 227 -33.41 3.18 3.35
N ASP A 228 -34.47 2.41 3.18
CA ASP A 228 -35.74 2.59 3.90
C ASP A 228 -35.57 2.19 5.36
N PHE A 229 -35.19 3.15 6.22
CA PHE A 229 -34.91 2.90 7.63
C PHE A 229 -36.19 2.95 8.47
N ASP A 230 -37.21 3.73 8.09
CA ASP A 230 -38.48 3.80 8.84
C ASP A 230 -39.60 2.85 8.35
N GLY A 231 -39.49 2.28 7.15
CA GLY A 231 -40.35 1.23 6.61
C GLY A 231 -41.59 1.72 5.85
N ASP A 232 -41.53 2.89 5.21
CA ASP A 232 -42.66 3.47 4.45
C ASP A 232 -42.54 3.33 2.91
N GLY A 233 -41.48 2.69 2.42
CA GLY A 233 -41.20 2.48 1.00
C GLY A 233 -40.45 3.64 0.32
N ARG A 234 -39.68 4.42 1.09
CA ARG A 234 -38.79 5.50 0.63
C ARG A 234 -37.38 5.25 1.16
N ASP A 235 -36.35 5.64 0.43
CA ASP A 235 -35.01 5.72 1.00
C ASP A 235 -34.84 6.96 1.90
N GLU A 236 -34.08 6.81 2.97
CA GLU A 236 -33.50 7.89 3.77
C GLU A 236 -31.99 7.95 3.61
N ILE A 237 -31.38 9.08 4.01
CA ILE A 237 -29.93 9.27 4.05
C ILE A 237 -29.42 9.14 5.49
N LEU A 238 -28.50 8.20 5.73
CA LEU A 238 -27.70 8.18 6.96
C LEU A 238 -26.57 9.22 6.85
N VAL A 239 -26.54 10.17 7.77
CA VAL A 239 -25.49 11.18 7.89
C VAL A 239 -24.74 11.04 9.21
N SER A 240 -23.42 11.25 9.18
CA SER A 240 -22.59 11.34 10.38
C SER A 240 -21.67 12.56 10.34
N ASN A 241 -21.23 13.05 11.49
CA ASN A 241 -20.07 13.95 11.58
C ASN A 241 -19.29 13.65 12.85
N SER A 242 -18.28 14.45 13.20
CA SER A 242 -17.39 14.15 14.34
C SER A 242 -18.06 14.18 15.75
N SER A 243 -19.37 14.46 15.84
CA SER A 243 -20.10 14.60 17.11
C SER A 243 -21.37 13.75 17.25
N LYS A 244 -21.97 13.30 16.13
CA LYS A 244 -23.25 12.59 16.11
C LYS A 244 -23.49 11.83 14.80
N ILE A 245 -24.55 11.03 14.79
CA ILE A 245 -25.20 10.44 13.59
C ILE A 245 -26.66 10.87 13.52
N GLY A 246 -27.27 10.79 12.33
CA GLY A 246 -28.69 11.04 12.15
C GLY A 246 -29.21 10.51 10.83
N ILE A 247 -30.53 10.37 10.73
CA ILE A 247 -31.23 9.89 9.53
C ILE A 247 -32.08 11.04 9.00
N ILE A 248 -31.92 11.35 7.71
CA ILE A 248 -32.58 12.46 7.01
C ILE A 248 -33.54 11.90 5.95
N LYS A 249 -34.84 12.25 6.07
CA LYS A 249 -35.91 11.86 5.15
C LYS A 249 -36.35 13.05 4.28
N LEU A 250 -36.72 12.77 3.04
CA LEU A 250 -37.36 13.73 2.14
C LEU A 250 -38.86 13.78 2.43
N GLN A 251 -39.36 14.93 2.87
CA GLN A 251 -40.78 15.15 3.15
C GLN A 251 -41.33 16.23 2.20
N GLY A 252 -41.94 15.76 1.11
CA GLY A 252 -42.35 16.60 -0.01
C GLY A 252 -41.13 17.22 -0.69
N ASN A 253 -40.91 18.52 -0.50
CA ASN A 253 -39.80 19.28 -1.07
C ASN A 253 -38.82 19.83 -0.02
N HIS A 254 -38.82 19.27 1.19
CA HIS A 254 -37.93 19.65 2.29
C HIS A 254 -37.28 18.42 2.93
N LEU A 255 -36.10 18.60 3.55
CA LEU A 255 -35.38 17.55 4.27
C LEU A 255 -35.61 17.68 5.78
N THR A 256 -35.86 16.56 6.44
CA THR A 256 -36.12 16.49 7.89
C THR A 256 -35.31 15.38 8.55
N SER A 257 -34.68 15.67 9.68
CA SER A 257 -34.02 14.67 10.51
C SER A 257 -35.07 13.90 11.32
N ILE A 258 -35.27 12.62 11.01
CA ILE A 258 -36.25 11.76 11.70
C ILE A 258 -35.67 11.09 12.96
N CYS A 259 -34.34 10.93 12.99
CA CYS A 259 -33.56 10.45 14.13
C CYS A 259 -32.21 11.17 14.20
N ALA A 260 -31.69 11.38 15.42
CA ALA A 260 -30.30 11.76 15.66
C ALA A 260 -29.79 11.19 17.00
N ALA A 261 -28.51 10.85 17.05
CA ALA A 261 -27.84 10.37 18.25
C ALA A 261 -26.44 10.98 18.41
N ASN A 262 -26.13 11.49 19.60
CA ASN A 262 -24.84 12.11 19.92
C ASN A 262 -23.83 11.06 20.37
N ASN A 263 -22.54 11.33 20.20
CA ASN A 263 -21.49 10.44 20.71
C ASN A 263 -21.57 10.32 22.25
N GLY A 264 -21.41 9.11 22.76
CA GLY A 264 -21.71 8.74 24.14
C GLY A 264 -23.16 8.30 24.38
N ASN A 265 -24.08 8.45 23.41
CA ASN A 265 -25.41 7.83 23.52
C ASN A 265 -25.30 6.30 23.51
N HIS A 266 -26.08 5.66 24.39
CA HIS A 266 -26.33 4.22 24.37
C HIS A 266 -27.46 3.92 23.39
N LEU A 267 -27.13 3.32 22.25
CA LEU A 267 -28.07 2.84 21.24
C LEU A 267 -28.42 1.39 21.55
N GLY A 268 -29.10 1.17 22.67
CA GLY A 268 -29.18 -0.15 23.31
C GLY A 268 -27.85 -0.52 23.96
N SER A 269 -27.26 -1.65 23.56
CA SER A 269 -25.98 -2.13 24.07
C SER A 269 -24.76 -1.48 23.41
N TRP A 270 -24.94 -0.82 22.25
CA TRP A 270 -23.87 -0.10 21.56
C TRP A 270 -23.68 1.31 22.13
N VAL A 271 -22.42 1.74 22.34
CA VAL A 271 -22.10 3.14 22.69
C VAL A 271 -21.55 3.85 21.46
N LEU A 272 -22.22 4.91 21.03
CA LEU A 272 -21.88 5.60 19.78
C LEU A 272 -20.59 6.44 19.91
N ASP A 273 -19.67 6.27 18.96
CA ASP A 273 -18.63 7.25 18.64
C ASP A 273 -18.44 7.39 17.12
N SER A 274 -19.14 8.33 16.50
CA SER A 274 -19.12 8.61 15.05
C SER A 274 -17.74 8.99 14.47
N LYS A 275 -16.71 9.16 15.30
CA LYS A 275 -15.30 9.35 14.87
C LYS A 275 -14.63 8.04 14.50
N THR A 276 -14.88 6.97 15.26
CA THR A 276 -14.26 5.65 15.09
C THR A 276 -15.23 4.60 14.54
N ASN A 277 -16.54 4.84 14.66
CA ASN A 277 -17.59 3.94 14.22
C ASN A 277 -17.76 4.03 12.68
N LYS A 278 -17.91 2.86 12.06
CA LYS A 278 -17.96 2.65 10.60
C LYS A 278 -19.36 2.15 10.24
N MET A 279 -20.02 2.79 9.28
CA MET A 279 -21.44 2.56 8.93
C MET A 279 -21.62 2.49 7.40
N ASN A 280 -20.81 1.65 6.75
CA ASN A 280 -20.65 1.57 5.30
C ASN A 280 -21.50 0.49 4.62
N THR A 281 -22.41 -0.15 5.34
CA THR A 281 -23.19 -1.30 4.87
C THR A 281 -24.56 -1.32 5.56
N VAL A 282 -25.58 -1.71 4.80
CA VAL A 282 -27.00 -1.70 5.21
C VAL A 282 -27.72 -2.91 4.61
N GLY A 283 -28.87 -3.25 5.18
CA GLY A 283 -29.76 -4.31 4.69
C GLY A 283 -30.81 -4.67 5.73
N ASP A 284 -31.85 -5.40 5.32
CA ASP A 284 -32.81 -6.02 6.24
C ASP A 284 -32.16 -7.25 6.88
N PHE A 285 -31.53 -7.05 8.06
CA PHE A 285 -30.75 -8.09 8.71
C PHE A 285 -31.61 -8.97 9.64
N ASP A 286 -32.83 -8.57 10.02
CA ASP A 286 -33.77 -9.42 10.78
C ASP A 286 -35.02 -9.90 10.02
N GLY A 287 -35.29 -9.38 8.82
CA GLY A 287 -36.36 -9.83 7.93
C GLY A 287 -37.74 -9.22 8.25
N ASP A 288 -37.79 -8.00 8.80
CA ASP A 288 -39.06 -7.32 9.11
C ASP A 288 -39.52 -6.33 8.03
N GLY A 289 -38.74 -6.16 6.96
CA GLY A 289 -39.02 -5.27 5.83
C GLY A 289 -38.41 -3.88 5.96
N LYS A 290 -37.63 -3.60 7.02
CA LYS A 290 -36.86 -2.36 7.17
C LYS A 290 -35.39 -2.56 6.86
N THR A 291 -34.70 -1.45 6.64
CA THR A 291 -33.25 -1.41 6.53
C THR A 291 -32.61 -1.18 7.91
N GLU A 292 -31.57 -1.94 8.24
CA GLU A 292 -30.68 -1.68 9.36
C GLU A 292 -29.30 -1.16 8.92
N ILE A 293 -28.58 -0.56 9.86
CA ILE A 293 -27.23 -0.05 9.69
C ILE A 293 -26.24 -1.02 10.35
N LEU A 294 -25.36 -1.63 9.55
CA LEU A 294 -24.24 -2.41 10.08
C LEU A 294 -23.17 -1.45 10.62
N ILE A 295 -22.88 -1.52 11.92
CA ILE A 295 -21.92 -0.66 12.60
C ILE A 295 -20.72 -1.44 13.12
N THR A 296 -19.50 -0.92 12.94
CA THR A 296 -18.28 -1.50 13.56
C THR A 296 -17.38 -0.45 14.18
N SER A 297 -16.61 -0.86 15.18
CA SER A 297 -15.58 -0.06 15.86
C SER A 297 -14.46 -0.97 16.37
N ASP A 298 -13.42 -0.41 16.98
CA ASP A 298 -12.34 -1.19 17.63
C ASP A 298 -12.83 -2.08 18.80
N TRP A 299 -14.04 -1.83 19.32
CA TRP A 299 -14.68 -2.69 20.32
C TRP A 299 -15.26 -3.96 19.70
N GLY A 300 -15.88 -3.87 18.52
CA GLY A 300 -16.63 -4.97 17.91
C GLY A 300 -17.63 -4.53 16.84
N LEU A 301 -18.69 -5.32 16.67
CA LEU A 301 -19.70 -5.21 15.61
C LEU A 301 -21.10 -5.07 16.20
N GLY A 302 -21.97 -4.31 15.55
CA GLY A 302 -23.38 -4.23 15.88
C GLY A 302 -24.25 -3.97 14.65
N VAL A 303 -25.55 -4.02 14.86
CA VAL A 303 -26.57 -3.70 13.86
C VAL A 303 -27.55 -2.75 14.54
N LEU A 304 -27.78 -1.58 13.95
CA LEU A 304 -28.68 -0.55 14.48
C LEU A 304 -29.96 -0.49 13.64
N LYS A 305 -31.10 -0.66 14.31
CA LYS A 305 -32.46 -0.53 13.73
C LYS A 305 -33.11 0.78 14.18
N LEU A 306 -33.89 1.42 13.31
CA LEU A 306 -34.64 2.62 13.64
C LEU A 306 -36.01 2.25 14.24
N ASN A 307 -36.13 2.45 15.56
CA ASN A 307 -37.37 2.30 16.31
C ASN A 307 -37.96 3.68 16.62
N ASP A 308 -39.12 3.98 16.03
CA ASP A 308 -39.80 5.28 16.02
C ASP A 308 -38.93 6.47 15.55
N LYS A 309 -38.13 7.03 16.46
CA LYS A 309 -37.22 8.18 16.23
C LYS A 309 -35.85 7.97 16.90
N THR A 310 -35.53 6.72 17.22
CA THR A 310 -34.34 6.34 17.99
C THR A 310 -33.67 5.10 17.40
N LEU A 311 -32.35 5.14 17.27
CA LEU A 311 -31.57 3.97 16.87
C LEU A 311 -31.34 3.04 18.08
N HIS A 312 -31.54 1.74 17.89
CA HIS A 312 -31.31 0.71 18.89
C HIS A 312 -30.54 -0.47 18.30
N SER A 313 -29.57 -1.01 19.04
CA SER A 313 -28.80 -2.18 18.60
C SER A 313 -29.61 -3.48 18.68
N SER A 314 -29.97 -4.08 17.55
CA SER A 314 -30.46 -5.47 17.50
C SER A 314 -29.33 -6.46 17.80
N VAL A 315 -28.14 -6.18 17.25
CA VAL A 315 -26.87 -6.86 17.55
C VAL A 315 -25.88 -5.86 18.14
N ALA A 316 -25.14 -6.26 19.18
CA ALA A 316 -23.94 -5.56 19.66
C ALA A 316 -23.01 -6.57 20.36
N VAL A 317 -21.88 -6.88 19.73
CA VAL A 317 -20.98 -7.96 20.14
C VAL A 317 -19.51 -7.54 20.04
N PRO A 318 -18.68 -7.81 21.06
CA PRO A 318 -17.29 -7.42 21.07
C PRO A 318 -16.42 -8.29 20.14
N ASN A 319 -15.25 -7.77 19.78
CA ASN A 319 -14.16 -8.53 19.19
C ASN A 319 -13.79 -9.72 20.09
N GLY A 320 -13.56 -10.89 19.49
CA GLY A 320 -13.42 -12.17 20.17
C GLY A 320 -14.73 -12.96 20.37
N THR A 321 -15.89 -12.42 20.00
CA THR A 321 -17.13 -13.21 19.88
C THR A 321 -17.04 -14.18 18.70
N ARG A 322 -17.62 -15.39 18.84
CA ARG A 322 -17.76 -16.35 17.73
C ARG A 322 -19.13 -16.27 17.06
N PHE A 323 -19.12 -16.28 15.73
CA PHE A 323 -20.28 -16.47 14.87
C PHE A 323 -20.26 -17.89 14.31
N GLY A 324 -20.71 -18.85 15.12
CA GLY A 324 -20.48 -20.27 14.86
C GLY A 324 -18.98 -20.59 14.91
N GLY A 325 -18.37 -20.84 13.74
CA GLY A 325 -16.94 -21.09 13.62
C GLY A 325 -16.08 -19.87 13.25
N TRP A 326 -16.66 -18.71 12.94
CA TRP A 326 -15.90 -17.48 12.67
C TRP A 326 -15.63 -16.72 13.98
N LEU A 327 -14.46 -16.10 14.14
CA LEU A 327 -14.11 -15.21 15.25
C LEU A 327 -14.13 -13.75 14.76
N LEU A 328 -14.86 -12.88 15.45
CA LEU A 328 -14.93 -11.46 15.09
C LEU A 328 -13.66 -10.71 15.51
N ASN A 329 -13.03 -10.01 14.56
CA ASN A 329 -12.01 -8.99 14.81
C ASN A 329 -12.11 -7.84 13.80
N THR A 330 -12.82 -6.78 14.14
CA THR A 330 -13.09 -5.64 13.23
C THR A 330 -11.85 -4.89 12.73
N ARG A 331 -10.66 -5.15 13.28
CA ARG A 331 -9.40 -4.61 12.74
C ARG A 331 -9.06 -5.21 11.38
N ASP A 332 -9.12 -6.52 11.25
CA ASP A 332 -8.72 -7.27 10.05
C ASP A 332 -9.88 -7.93 9.28
N ASN A 333 -11.05 -8.05 9.90
CA ASN A 333 -12.28 -8.50 9.28
C ASN A 333 -12.81 -7.36 8.38
N ARG A 334 -12.85 -7.61 7.07
CA ARG A 334 -13.47 -6.75 6.07
C ARG A 334 -14.89 -7.26 5.82
N LEU A 335 -15.86 -6.36 5.94
CA LEU A 335 -17.29 -6.61 5.70
C LEU A 335 -17.55 -6.04 4.31
N ASN A 336 -17.68 -6.93 3.33
CA ASN A 336 -17.40 -6.61 1.93
C ASN A 336 -18.63 -6.04 1.23
N TYR A 337 -19.73 -6.78 1.33
CA TYR A 337 -21.04 -6.43 0.78
C TYR A 337 -22.11 -7.17 1.59
N ALA A 338 -23.35 -6.67 1.52
CA ALA A 338 -24.51 -7.29 2.16
C ALA A 338 -25.56 -7.63 1.09
N ALA A 339 -26.04 -8.87 1.09
CA ALA A 339 -26.99 -9.38 0.11
C ALA A 339 -27.76 -10.56 0.69
N ASP A 340 -28.92 -10.87 0.13
CA ASP A 340 -29.56 -12.18 0.32
C ASP A 340 -28.78 -13.22 -0.53
N PHE A 341 -28.00 -14.08 0.13
CA PHE A 341 -27.21 -15.14 -0.50
C PHE A 341 -27.88 -16.51 -0.39
N ASP A 342 -28.79 -16.73 0.57
CA ASP A 342 -29.51 -18.00 0.75
C ASP A 342 -30.96 -18.04 0.23
N ALA A 343 -31.48 -16.91 -0.25
CA ALA A 343 -32.81 -16.68 -0.85
C ALA A 343 -34.00 -16.90 0.12
N ASP A 344 -33.85 -16.52 1.40
CA ASP A 344 -34.96 -16.50 2.37
C ASP A 344 -35.54 -15.11 2.66
N GLY A 345 -34.95 -14.04 2.08
CA GLY A 345 -35.39 -12.66 2.23
C GLY A 345 -34.68 -11.86 3.34
N GLN A 346 -33.91 -12.51 4.22
CA GLN A 346 -32.96 -11.80 5.08
C GLN A 346 -31.67 -11.49 4.32
N VAL A 347 -30.94 -10.47 4.78
CA VAL A 347 -29.65 -10.08 4.21
C VAL A 347 -28.51 -10.72 5.02
N GLU A 348 -27.56 -11.39 4.35
CA GLU A 348 -26.29 -11.81 4.93
C GLU A 348 -25.16 -10.83 4.61
N ILE A 349 -24.10 -10.90 5.41
CA ILE A 349 -22.87 -10.14 5.22
C ILE A 349 -21.77 -11.06 4.69
N GLN A 350 -21.22 -10.73 3.52
CA GLN A 350 -19.99 -11.34 3.02
C GLN A 350 -18.80 -10.83 3.83
N ILE A 351 -18.08 -11.73 4.52
CA ILE A 351 -16.94 -11.38 5.38
C ILE A 351 -15.63 -12.00 4.87
N THR A 352 -14.52 -11.26 5.02
CA THR A 352 -13.17 -11.70 4.65
C THR A 352 -12.17 -11.29 5.74
N SER A 353 -11.08 -12.04 5.87
CA SER A 353 -9.97 -11.77 6.80
C SER A 353 -8.67 -12.38 6.24
N PRO A 354 -7.51 -12.16 6.87
CA PRO A 354 -6.25 -12.82 6.49
C PRO A 354 -6.28 -14.36 6.58
N TRP A 355 -7.26 -14.93 7.29
CA TRP A 355 -7.50 -16.37 7.35
C TRP A 355 -8.24 -16.91 6.11
N GLY A 356 -9.22 -16.17 5.56
CA GLY A 356 -10.11 -16.65 4.49
C GLY A 356 -11.39 -15.83 4.35
N MET A 357 -12.48 -16.45 3.87
CA MET A 357 -13.78 -15.80 3.67
C MET A 357 -14.93 -16.56 4.34
N GLY A 358 -16.10 -15.91 4.45
CA GLY A 358 -17.35 -16.52 4.87
C GLY A 358 -18.57 -15.65 4.55
N VAL A 359 -19.74 -16.15 4.94
CA VAL A 359 -21.03 -15.43 4.85
C VAL A 359 -21.72 -15.53 6.21
N LEU A 360 -22.16 -14.39 6.77
CA LEU A 360 -22.76 -14.27 8.09
C LEU A 360 -24.24 -13.90 8.00
N LYS A 361 -25.14 -14.72 8.56
CA LYS A 361 -26.56 -14.40 8.74
C LYS A 361 -26.83 -13.97 10.18
N GLN A 362 -27.74 -13.03 10.40
CA GLN A 362 -28.14 -12.67 11.75
C GLN A 362 -28.90 -13.84 12.40
N SER A 363 -28.81 -13.96 13.72
CA SER A 363 -29.50 -15.02 14.48
C SER A 363 -29.80 -14.50 15.88
N GLY A 364 -30.98 -13.90 16.04
CA GLY A 364 -31.33 -13.15 17.25
C GLY A 364 -30.42 -11.93 17.42
N ASN A 365 -29.70 -11.85 18.53
CA ASN A 365 -28.82 -10.72 18.90
C ASN A 365 -27.33 -10.95 18.58
N THR A 366 -27.01 -11.89 17.69
CA THR A 366 -25.66 -12.22 17.21
C THR A 366 -25.71 -12.62 15.73
N PHE A 367 -24.55 -12.86 15.11
CA PHE A 367 -24.45 -13.53 13.82
C PHE A 367 -24.08 -15.02 13.97
N ASN A 368 -24.37 -15.80 12.93
CA ASN A 368 -23.81 -17.12 12.71
C ASN A 368 -23.22 -17.21 11.29
N ALA A 369 -22.07 -17.86 11.13
CA ALA A 369 -21.51 -18.13 9.82
C ALA A 369 -22.30 -19.24 9.11
N VAL A 370 -22.96 -18.90 8.00
CA VAL A 370 -23.65 -19.84 7.10
C VAL A 370 -22.63 -20.71 6.38
N THR A 371 -21.54 -20.09 5.93
CA THR A 371 -20.42 -20.77 5.26
C THR A 371 -19.09 -20.09 5.61
N MET A 372 -18.00 -20.83 5.52
CA MET A 372 -16.64 -20.34 5.71
C MET A 372 -15.67 -21.13 4.83
N SER A 373 -14.55 -20.53 4.43
CA SER A 373 -13.46 -21.22 3.75
C SER A 373 -12.13 -20.53 4.03
N PRO A 374 -11.10 -21.25 4.51
CA PRO A 374 -9.76 -20.69 4.69
C PRO A 374 -9.09 -20.41 3.34
N ASN A 375 -8.12 -19.50 3.34
CA ASN A 375 -7.16 -19.36 2.24
C ASN A 375 -6.46 -20.70 1.95
N ASP A 376 -6.07 -20.90 0.69
CA ASP A 376 -5.68 -22.19 0.07
C ASP A 376 -6.86 -23.15 -0.24
N THR A 377 -8.13 -22.81 0.08
CA THR A 377 -9.31 -23.60 -0.33
C THR A 377 -9.54 -23.53 -1.84
N ARG A 378 -10.02 -24.63 -2.45
CA ARG A 378 -10.34 -24.71 -3.88
C ARG A 378 -11.84 -24.75 -4.13
N PHE A 379 -12.36 -23.72 -4.81
CA PHE A 379 -13.70 -23.73 -5.40
C PHE A 379 -13.57 -24.22 -6.85
N GLY A 380 -13.60 -25.53 -7.04
CA GLY A 380 -13.32 -26.15 -8.34
C GLY A 380 -11.93 -25.78 -8.86
N GLY A 381 -11.88 -25.04 -9.97
CA GLY A 381 -10.62 -24.53 -10.55
C GLY A 381 -10.06 -23.28 -9.86
N TRP A 382 -10.87 -22.51 -9.13
CA TRP A 382 -10.44 -21.32 -8.41
C TRP A 382 -9.72 -21.69 -7.11
N LEU A 383 -8.76 -20.85 -6.68
CA LEU A 383 -8.03 -20.99 -5.42
C LEU A 383 -8.29 -19.71 -4.60
N LEU A 384 -8.90 -19.87 -3.42
CA LEU A 384 -9.18 -18.76 -2.52
C LEU A 384 -7.88 -18.24 -1.90
N ASN A 385 -7.64 -16.95 -2.11
CA ASN A 385 -6.59 -16.20 -1.44
C ASN A 385 -7.06 -14.75 -1.24
N THR A 386 -7.55 -14.39 -0.05
CA THR A 386 -8.01 -13.03 0.28
C THR A 386 -6.91 -11.96 0.22
N ALA A 387 -5.65 -12.34 -0.01
CA ALA A 387 -4.56 -11.41 -0.32
C ALA A 387 -4.40 -11.09 -1.83
N ASP A 388 -5.03 -11.84 -2.75
CA ASP A 388 -5.00 -11.55 -4.20
C ASP A 388 -6.38 -11.59 -4.90
N ASN A 389 -7.42 -12.04 -4.19
CA ASN A 389 -8.81 -12.06 -4.64
C ASN A 389 -9.51 -10.74 -4.24
N ASP A 390 -9.71 -9.83 -5.19
CA ASP A 390 -10.64 -8.69 -5.04
C ASP A 390 -12.07 -9.23 -5.17
N LEU A 391 -12.67 -9.41 -3.99
CA LEU A 391 -14.01 -9.93 -3.72
C LEU A 391 -15.08 -8.81 -3.65
N GLU A 392 -14.71 -7.58 -4.00
CA GLU A 392 -15.55 -6.37 -4.05
C GLU A 392 -15.55 -5.75 -5.47
N ALA A 393 -15.22 -6.55 -6.48
CA ALA A 393 -15.13 -6.09 -7.86
C ALA A 393 -16.46 -5.47 -8.34
N GLY A 394 -16.40 -4.25 -8.87
CA GLY A 394 -17.57 -3.48 -9.32
C GLY A 394 -18.42 -2.85 -8.22
N LEU A 395 -17.83 -2.53 -7.06
CA LEU A 395 -18.50 -1.82 -5.95
C LEU A 395 -17.94 -0.42 -5.62
N GLY A 396 -16.79 -0.02 -6.18
CA GLY A 396 -16.11 1.22 -5.78
C GLY A 396 -15.14 1.81 -6.81
N GLN A 397 -14.96 3.12 -6.70
CA GLN A 397 -14.32 4.02 -7.65
C GLN A 397 -12.80 4.16 -7.40
N SER A 398 -12.04 4.80 -8.28
CA SER A 398 -10.56 4.85 -8.23
C SER A 398 -9.96 6.26 -8.31
N TYR A 399 -9.12 6.61 -7.32
CA TYR A 399 -8.60 7.96 -7.10
C TYR A 399 -7.10 8.01 -6.84
N GLY A 400 -6.46 9.08 -7.30
CA GLY A 400 -5.05 9.38 -7.07
C GLY A 400 -4.84 10.80 -6.55
N LEU A 401 -3.97 10.98 -5.56
CA LEU A 401 -3.52 12.29 -5.09
C LEU A 401 -1.99 12.33 -5.06
N ILE A 402 -1.39 13.26 -5.79
CA ILE A 402 0.07 13.47 -5.80
C ILE A 402 0.38 14.88 -5.32
N ILE A 403 1.11 15.00 -4.22
CA ILE A 403 1.63 16.26 -3.68
C ILE A 403 3.15 16.22 -3.84
N TYR A 404 3.75 17.19 -4.52
CA TYR A 404 5.13 17.03 -5.01
C TYR A 404 6.05 18.25 -4.89
N ASN A 405 7.35 17.98 -4.88
CA ASN A 405 8.44 18.90 -5.20
C ASN A 405 8.95 18.61 -6.63
N SER A 406 9.36 19.64 -7.37
CA SER A 406 9.82 19.57 -8.76
C SER A 406 10.98 18.59 -9.01
N GLN A 407 11.80 18.28 -8.00
CA GLN A 407 12.84 17.25 -8.09
C GLN A 407 12.26 15.84 -8.41
N TRP A 408 10.99 15.58 -8.07
CA TRP A 408 10.31 14.30 -8.34
C TRP A 408 9.56 14.27 -9.69
N GLN A 409 9.58 15.34 -10.50
CA GLN A 409 8.69 15.53 -11.66
C GLN A 409 8.57 14.31 -12.60
N GLY A 410 9.70 13.71 -13.01
CA GLY A 410 9.67 12.56 -13.93
C GLY A 410 9.00 11.29 -13.37
N SER A 411 8.89 11.19 -12.04
CA SER A 411 8.13 10.13 -11.35
C SER A 411 6.66 10.52 -11.13
N VAL A 412 6.38 11.80 -10.90
CA VAL A 412 5.02 12.36 -10.86
C VAL A 412 4.32 12.16 -12.22
N ASP A 413 5.01 12.46 -13.32
CA ASP A 413 4.45 12.38 -14.68
C ASP A 413 4.05 10.95 -15.06
N SER A 414 4.96 9.98 -14.87
CA SER A 414 4.69 8.58 -15.21
C SER A 414 3.69 7.93 -14.25
N THR A 415 3.70 8.30 -12.97
CA THR A 415 2.70 7.83 -11.99
C THR A 415 1.32 8.39 -12.31
N THR A 416 1.22 9.67 -12.67
CA THR A 416 -0.04 10.28 -13.14
C THR A 416 -0.56 9.60 -14.41
N ALA A 417 0.30 9.38 -15.40
CA ALA A 417 -0.06 8.73 -16.66
C ALA A 417 -0.48 7.28 -16.45
N PHE A 418 0.25 6.52 -15.63
CA PHE A 418 -0.08 5.12 -15.35
C PHE A 418 -1.39 4.99 -14.58
N LEU A 419 -1.60 5.76 -13.52
CA LEU A 419 -2.84 5.75 -12.75
C LEU A 419 -4.05 6.08 -13.65
N ARG A 420 -3.96 7.13 -14.48
CA ARG A 420 -5.02 7.45 -15.46
C ARG A 420 -5.26 6.31 -16.46
N SER A 421 -4.21 5.61 -16.90
CA SER A 421 -4.37 4.41 -17.75
C SER A 421 -5.05 3.22 -17.07
N ARG A 422 -5.19 3.25 -15.73
CA ARG A 422 -5.92 2.28 -14.91
C ARG A 422 -7.29 2.77 -14.44
N GLY A 423 -7.78 3.89 -14.98
CA GLY A 423 -9.09 4.48 -14.63
C GLY A 423 -9.09 5.42 -13.41
N TYR A 424 -7.92 5.86 -12.93
CA TYR A 424 -7.85 6.68 -11.71
C TYR A 424 -8.09 8.16 -12.02
N THR A 425 -8.96 8.79 -11.23
CA THR A 425 -9.06 10.25 -11.19
C THR A 425 -7.88 10.81 -10.39
N VAL A 426 -6.86 11.33 -11.08
CA VAL A 426 -5.61 11.78 -10.45
C VAL A 426 -5.53 13.30 -10.30
N PHE A 427 -5.58 13.76 -9.05
CA PHE A 427 -5.22 15.10 -8.59
C PHE A 427 -3.69 15.22 -8.45
N VAL A 428 -3.11 16.33 -8.91
CA VAL A 428 -1.65 16.59 -8.81
C VAL A 428 -1.45 18.05 -8.39
N THR A 429 -0.68 18.31 -7.33
CA THR A 429 -0.47 19.66 -6.77
C THR A 429 0.95 19.87 -6.23
N PRO A 430 1.62 21.00 -6.55
CA PRO A 430 2.88 21.40 -5.92
C PRO A 430 2.68 22.05 -4.54
N ASN A 431 1.45 22.39 -4.16
CA ASN A 431 1.10 23.08 -2.92
C ASN A 431 0.55 22.13 -1.86
N ALA A 432 1.10 22.24 -0.64
CA ALA A 432 0.77 21.40 0.52
C ALA A 432 -0.65 21.62 1.02
N ALA A 433 -1.09 22.88 1.18
CA ALA A 433 -2.40 23.22 1.71
C ALA A 433 -3.54 22.75 0.79
N THR A 434 -3.40 22.93 -0.52
CA THR A 434 -4.32 22.38 -1.53
C THR A 434 -4.35 20.86 -1.47
N GLY A 435 -3.20 20.18 -1.36
CA GLY A 435 -3.13 18.73 -1.27
C GLY A 435 -3.80 18.16 -0.02
N ILE A 436 -3.58 18.78 1.15
CA ILE A 436 -4.22 18.42 2.42
C ILE A 436 -5.73 18.69 2.36
N GLY A 437 -6.16 19.78 1.71
CA GLY A 437 -7.57 20.08 1.48
C GLY A 437 -8.27 19.03 0.61
N ILE A 438 -7.65 18.62 -0.50
CA ILE A 438 -8.15 17.52 -1.34
C ILE A 438 -8.22 16.23 -0.53
N LEU A 439 -7.17 15.86 0.20
CA LEU A 439 -7.16 14.63 1.01
C LEU A 439 -8.29 14.60 2.06
N LYS A 440 -8.60 15.74 2.70
CA LYS A 440 -9.72 15.85 3.65
C LYS A 440 -11.06 15.67 2.97
N ASN A 441 -11.28 16.30 1.83
CA ASN A 441 -12.50 16.10 1.04
C ASN A 441 -12.64 14.63 0.61
N LEU A 442 -11.54 14.00 0.17
CA LEU A 442 -11.51 12.57 -0.16
C LEU A 442 -11.92 11.70 1.05
N ALA A 443 -11.42 12.03 2.25
CA ALA A 443 -11.76 11.31 3.48
C ALA A 443 -13.24 11.40 3.91
N LEU A 444 -13.97 12.44 3.48
CA LEU A 444 -15.38 12.61 3.79
C LEU A 444 -16.28 11.77 2.89
N TYR A 445 -16.07 11.77 1.57
CA TYR A 445 -17.00 11.12 0.61
C TYR A 445 -16.65 9.66 0.22
N LEU A 446 -15.37 9.25 0.26
CA LEU A 446 -14.96 7.88 -0.09
C LEU A 446 -15.63 6.84 0.83
N LYS A 447 -15.78 5.61 0.34
CA LYS A 447 -16.52 4.50 0.95
C LYS A 447 -15.73 3.19 0.92
N ALA A 448 -16.30 2.11 1.47
CA ALA A 448 -15.77 0.77 1.24
C ALA A 448 -15.68 0.47 -0.27
N SER A 449 -14.77 -0.43 -0.66
CA SER A 449 -14.49 -0.83 -2.06
C SER A 449 -13.84 0.22 -2.97
N ASP A 450 -13.97 1.52 -2.66
CA ASP A 450 -13.20 2.59 -3.31
C ASP A 450 -11.70 2.39 -3.13
N LYS A 451 -10.91 2.89 -4.06
CA LYS A 451 -9.45 2.75 -4.12
C LYS A 451 -8.80 4.13 -4.16
N LEU A 452 -7.88 4.41 -3.23
CA LEU A 452 -7.11 5.65 -3.20
C LEU A 452 -5.61 5.37 -3.16
N PHE A 453 -4.89 5.92 -4.15
CA PHE A 453 -3.43 6.01 -4.10
C PHE A 453 -2.99 7.44 -3.75
N VAL A 454 -2.10 7.61 -2.78
CA VAL A 454 -1.52 8.91 -2.42
C VAL A 454 -0.01 8.88 -2.60
N TYR A 455 0.58 9.90 -3.22
CA TYR A 455 2.03 10.06 -3.32
C TYR A 455 2.44 11.37 -2.65
N LEU A 456 3.23 11.25 -1.57
CA LEU A 456 3.90 12.37 -0.91
C LEU A 456 5.32 12.45 -1.47
N ALA A 457 5.48 13.17 -2.58
CA ALA A 457 6.70 13.26 -3.38
C ALA A 457 7.53 14.51 -3.00
N GLY A 458 7.85 14.65 -1.73
CA GLY A 458 8.58 15.79 -1.16
C GLY A 458 9.81 15.39 -0.34
N HIS A 459 10.58 16.37 0.10
CA HIS A 459 11.61 16.16 1.13
C HIS A 459 10.94 15.85 2.47
N GLY A 460 11.65 15.16 3.37
CA GLY A 460 11.13 14.90 4.71
C GLY A 460 12.19 14.64 5.76
N GLY A 461 11.76 14.54 7.02
CA GLY A 461 12.64 14.38 8.18
C GLY A 461 11.92 13.73 9.37
N SER A 462 12.57 12.82 10.09
CA SER A 462 12.07 12.31 11.37
C SER A 462 12.63 13.12 12.55
N SER A 463 11.82 13.27 13.60
CA SER A 463 12.24 13.86 14.88
C SER A 463 12.69 12.83 15.92
N ARG A 464 12.76 11.53 15.57
CA ARG A 464 13.18 10.47 16.52
C ARG A 464 14.65 10.58 16.88
N SER A 465 14.98 10.06 18.06
CA SER A 465 16.36 9.81 18.46
C SER A 465 16.89 8.53 17.82
N LEU A 466 18.20 8.47 17.54
CA LEU A 466 18.83 7.22 17.08
C LEU A 466 18.66 6.12 18.12
N GLY A 467 18.29 4.91 17.69
CA GLY A 467 17.96 3.79 18.57
C GLY A 467 16.56 3.82 19.21
N ASP A 468 15.72 4.83 18.93
CA ASP A 468 14.32 4.81 19.34
C ASP A 468 13.52 3.76 18.56
N THR A 469 13.21 2.64 19.22
CA THR A 469 12.38 1.54 18.70
C THR A 469 10.96 1.54 19.28
N THR A 470 10.52 2.64 19.89
CA THR A 470 9.18 2.71 20.50
C THR A 470 8.08 2.63 19.44
N LYS A 471 7.17 1.65 19.59
CA LYS A 471 6.00 1.46 18.72
C LYS A 471 4.94 2.58 18.82
N SER A 472 5.18 3.64 19.59
CA SER A 472 4.30 4.81 19.64
C SER A 472 4.34 5.60 18.34
N VAL A 473 3.17 6.09 17.93
CA VAL A 473 2.98 6.85 16.69
C VAL A 473 3.83 8.13 16.69
N SER A 474 4.63 8.31 15.63
CA SER A 474 5.38 9.54 15.37
C SER A 474 4.66 10.40 14.34
N LEU A 475 3.74 11.25 14.81
CA LEU A 475 3.10 12.27 13.97
C LEU A 475 4.03 13.46 13.64
N THR A 476 5.23 13.48 14.25
CA THR A 476 6.22 14.55 14.15
C THR A 476 7.23 14.38 13.00
N HIS A 477 7.04 13.38 12.15
CA HIS A 477 7.66 13.37 10.82
C HIS A 477 7.21 14.61 10.04
N ILE A 478 8.17 15.31 9.42
CA ILE A 478 7.92 16.53 8.64
C ILE A 478 8.13 16.28 7.15
N LEU A 479 7.34 16.95 6.33
CA LEU A 479 7.36 16.93 4.86
C LEU A 479 7.51 18.37 4.32
N GLN A 480 8.18 18.52 3.19
CA GLN A 480 8.31 19.78 2.45
C GLN A 480 8.14 19.56 0.94
N PHE A 481 7.23 20.33 0.33
CA PHE A 481 6.87 20.27 -1.09
C PHE A 481 7.43 21.49 -1.86
N GLU A 482 7.00 21.71 -3.11
CA GLU A 482 7.51 22.81 -3.96
C GLU A 482 7.25 24.21 -3.37
N ASP A 483 6.14 24.40 -2.66
CA ASP A 483 5.81 25.67 -2.00
C ASP A 483 6.72 26.03 -0.80
N GLY A 484 7.64 25.13 -0.43
CA GLY A 484 8.58 25.31 0.68
C GLY A 484 7.94 25.24 2.07
N ALA A 485 6.63 24.99 2.19
CA ALA A 485 5.97 24.83 3.48
C ALA A 485 6.43 23.53 4.16
N ILE A 486 6.77 23.62 5.44
CA ILE A 486 7.06 22.44 6.27
C ILE A 486 5.76 22.07 7.00
N VAL A 487 5.24 20.88 6.72
CA VAL A 487 4.02 20.32 7.31
C VAL A 487 4.32 19.01 8.03
N GLY A 488 3.61 18.73 9.13
CA GLY A 488 3.76 17.47 9.87
C GLY A 488 2.85 16.36 9.35
N TYR A 489 3.22 15.11 9.64
CA TYR A 489 2.41 13.93 9.32
C TYR A 489 1.08 13.90 10.11
N ASP A 490 1.01 14.64 11.22
CA ASP A 490 -0.22 14.96 11.96
C ASP A 490 -1.36 15.54 11.09
N GLN A 491 -1.02 16.23 10.00
CA GLN A 491 -2.02 16.83 9.09
C GLN A 491 -2.57 15.83 8.06
N PHE A 492 -1.90 14.68 7.88
CA PHE A 492 -2.26 13.64 6.91
C PHE A 492 -2.86 12.41 7.59
N ALA A 493 -2.23 11.94 8.68
CA ALA A 493 -2.57 10.69 9.36
C ALA A 493 -4.05 10.55 9.77
N PRO A 494 -4.75 11.57 10.30
CA PRO A 494 -6.18 11.45 10.64
C PRO A 494 -7.06 11.20 9.41
N SER A 495 -6.66 11.73 8.24
CA SER A 495 -7.37 11.48 6.98
C SER A 495 -7.10 10.05 6.49
N PHE A 496 -5.85 9.58 6.53
CA PHE A 496 -5.52 8.20 6.17
C PHE A 496 -6.19 7.16 7.09
N GLN A 497 -6.19 7.41 8.40
CA GLN A 497 -6.91 6.62 9.40
C GLN A 497 -8.41 6.60 9.09
N LEU A 498 -9.05 7.74 8.83
CA LEU A 498 -10.49 7.78 8.47
C LEU A 498 -10.78 7.00 7.18
N ILE A 499 -9.99 7.22 6.13
CA ILE A 499 -10.13 6.56 4.82
C ILE A 499 -9.99 5.04 4.95
N GLY A 500 -8.90 4.56 5.57
CA GLY A 500 -8.71 3.13 5.81
C GLY A 500 -9.80 2.54 6.71
N ASN A 501 -10.22 3.28 7.75
CA ASN A 501 -11.28 2.81 8.64
C ASN A 501 -12.61 2.58 7.91
N LYS A 502 -12.98 3.43 6.95
CA LYS A 502 -14.15 3.23 6.08
C LYS A 502 -14.08 1.97 5.19
N GLY A 503 -12.94 1.31 5.07
CA GLY A 503 -12.74 0.15 4.19
C GLY A 503 -12.31 0.52 2.76
N VAL A 504 -11.81 1.74 2.56
CA VAL A 504 -11.17 2.16 1.31
C VAL A 504 -9.85 1.37 1.14
N ASP A 505 -9.60 0.89 -0.07
CA ASP A 505 -8.34 0.36 -0.55
C ASP A 505 -7.29 1.50 -0.65
N LEU A 506 -6.79 1.96 0.50
CA LEU A 506 -5.82 3.07 0.58
C LEU A 506 -4.37 2.58 0.63
N SER A 507 -3.58 3.06 -0.33
CA SER A 507 -2.12 2.98 -0.32
C SER A 507 -1.49 4.37 -0.42
N VAL A 508 -0.71 4.72 0.60
CA VAL A 508 0.14 5.92 0.66
C VAL A 508 1.57 5.53 0.30
N PHE A 509 2.17 6.23 -0.65
CA PHE A 509 3.60 6.18 -0.94
C PHE A 509 4.25 7.46 -0.39
N ASP A 510 5.00 7.33 0.70
CA ASP A 510 5.83 8.40 1.23
C ASP A 510 7.21 8.34 0.58
N GLY A 511 7.39 9.15 -0.47
CA GLY A 511 8.64 9.27 -1.21
C GLY A 511 9.72 10.08 -0.50
N SER A 512 9.48 10.47 0.76
CA SER A 512 10.37 11.30 1.54
C SER A 512 11.45 10.51 2.28
N CYS A 513 12.47 11.26 2.67
CA CYS A 513 13.80 10.76 2.90
C CYS A 513 13.96 10.03 4.24
N ASP A 514 13.07 10.30 5.20
CA ASP A 514 12.98 9.70 6.54
C ASP A 514 11.56 9.12 6.81
N GLY A 515 10.77 8.81 5.77
CA GLY A 515 9.35 8.40 5.85
C GLY A 515 9.01 7.04 6.52
N GLY A 516 9.95 6.44 7.27
CA GLY A 516 9.66 5.24 8.08
C GLY A 516 8.58 5.44 9.12
N GLU A 517 8.38 6.68 9.58
CA GLU A 517 7.33 7.04 10.52
C GLU A 517 5.92 6.88 9.93
N ALA A 518 5.76 7.10 8.63
CA ALA A 518 4.50 6.85 7.92
C ALA A 518 4.15 5.36 7.94
N VAL A 519 5.14 4.50 7.66
CA VAL A 519 4.99 3.03 7.70
C VAL A 519 4.70 2.55 9.13
N LEU A 520 5.41 3.09 10.12
CA LEU A 520 5.22 2.73 11.54
C LEU A 520 3.86 3.18 12.09
N ASN A 521 3.34 4.34 11.66
CA ASN A 521 1.98 4.78 11.99
C ASN A 521 0.91 3.91 11.29
N ALA A 522 1.22 3.34 10.12
CA ALA A 522 0.32 2.43 9.44
C ALA A 522 0.32 0.99 10.01
N LEU A 523 1.27 0.60 10.87
CA LEU A 523 1.41 -0.80 11.29
C LEU A 523 0.19 -1.33 12.08
N GLY A 524 -0.56 -2.23 11.44
CA GLY A 524 -1.80 -2.83 11.96
C GLY A 524 -3.08 -2.05 11.60
N GLU A 525 -2.96 -0.95 10.86
CA GLU A 525 -4.08 -0.15 10.38
C GLU A 525 -4.68 -0.70 9.07
N ARG A 526 -5.89 -0.23 8.72
CA ARG A 526 -6.51 -0.56 7.44
C ARG A 526 -5.93 0.18 6.23
N TYR A 527 -5.22 1.30 6.46
CA TYR A 527 -4.50 1.99 5.38
C TYR A 527 -3.06 1.49 5.30
N LEU A 528 -2.56 1.32 4.07
CA LEU A 528 -1.15 1.00 3.85
C LEU A 528 -0.34 2.29 3.71
N ALA A 529 0.79 2.38 4.40
CA ALA A 529 1.84 3.33 4.06
C ALA A 529 3.11 2.56 3.66
N MET A 530 3.63 2.86 2.47
CA MET A 530 4.97 2.54 2.03
C MET A 530 5.87 3.75 2.22
N SER A 531 7.18 3.53 2.30
CA SER A 531 8.13 4.64 2.17
C SER A 531 9.43 4.17 1.51
N THR A 532 10.20 5.11 0.97
CA THR A 532 11.59 4.87 0.56
C THR A 532 12.49 5.88 1.23
N THR A 533 13.04 5.54 2.41
CA THR A 533 14.07 6.41 3.01
C THR A 533 15.31 6.47 2.10
N THR A 534 16.16 7.49 2.27
CA THR A 534 17.15 8.02 1.29
C THR A 534 16.60 8.78 0.10
N VAL A 535 15.37 8.62 -0.37
CA VAL A 535 15.09 9.07 -1.74
C VAL A 535 15.04 10.60 -1.84
N TYR A 536 15.90 11.16 -2.71
CA TYR A 536 15.82 12.53 -3.22
C TYR A 536 15.83 12.39 -4.74
N ALA A 537 14.65 12.58 -5.35
CA ALA A 537 14.36 12.28 -6.76
C ALA A 537 14.66 10.82 -7.19
N PRO A 538 13.63 10.00 -7.50
CA PRO A 538 13.84 8.66 -8.06
C PRO A 538 14.73 8.63 -9.31
N GLY A 539 14.75 9.71 -10.09
CA GLY A 539 15.61 9.89 -11.26
C GLY A 539 17.11 10.13 -10.97
N LEU A 540 17.51 10.30 -9.70
CA LEU A 540 18.91 10.36 -9.27
C LEU A 540 19.38 9.06 -8.61
N THR A 541 18.50 8.38 -7.87
CA THR A 541 18.85 7.25 -7.00
C THR A 541 18.62 5.86 -7.62
N ASN A 542 18.12 5.77 -8.86
CA ASN A 542 17.70 4.51 -9.52
C ASN A 542 16.66 3.69 -8.71
N THR A 543 15.95 4.34 -7.79
CA THR A 543 14.89 3.71 -6.99
C THR A 543 13.60 3.61 -7.80
N PRO A 544 12.84 2.51 -7.68
CA PRO A 544 11.68 2.26 -8.53
C PRO A 544 10.62 3.34 -8.39
N ASN A 545 10.15 3.81 -9.53
CA ASN A 545 9.10 4.81 -9.68
C ASN A 545 7.75 4.19 -9.30
N PRO A 546 6.80 4.86 -8.60
CA PRO A 546 5.54 4.22 -8.22
C PRO A 546 4.77 3.61 -9.42
N SER A 547 4.83 4.23 -10.60
CA SER A 547 4.30 3.62 -11.84
C SER A 547 4.92 2.27 -12.20
N GLU A 548 6.23 2.07 -11.99
CA GLU A 548 6.94 0.82 -12.28
C GLU A 548 6.52 -0.28 -11.31
N ILE A 549 6.33 0.09 -10.03
CA ILE A 549 5.77 -0.79 -9.01
C ILE A 549 4.35 -1.20 -9.41
N MET A 550 3.47 -0.23 -9.67
CA MET A 550 2.07 -0.47 -10.04
C MET A 550 1.91 -1.35 -11.28
N GLN A 551 2.78 -1.19 -12.28
CA GLN A 551 2.78 -1.98 -13.52
C GLN A 551 2.95 -3.50 -13.30
N ILE A 552 3.38 -3.96 -12.13
CA ILE A 552 3.69 -5.37 -11.87
C ILE A 552 2.63 -6.04 -10.98
N PHE A 553 2.07 -5.33 -9.99
CA PHE A 553 1.01 -5.86 -9.11
C PHE A 553 -0.42 -5.54 -9.59
N GLY A 554 -0.61 -4.56 -10.49
CA GLY A 554 -1.86 -4.31 -11.22
C GLY A 554 -2.94 -3.49 -10.49
N LYS A 555 -3.12 -3.66 -9.17
CA LYS A 555 -4.01 -2.82 -8.32
C LYS A 555 -3.20 -2.22 -7.16
N PRO A 556 -3.45 -0.96 -6.75
CA PRO A 556 -2.55 -0.24 -5.85
C PRO A 556 -2.67 -0.56 -4.37
N SER A 557 -3.71 -1.28 -3.92
CA SER A 557 -3.91 -1.71 -2.53
C SER A 557 -3.02 -2.85 -2.04
N MET A 558 -2.03 -3.27 -2.84
CA MET A 558 -1.22 -4.48 -2.59
C MET A 558 0.27 -4.24 -2.86
N PHE A 559 0.83 -3.19 -2.26
CA PHE A 559 2.26 -2.86 -2.37
C PHE A 559 2.96 -2.94 -1.02
N GLY A 560 4.26 -3.25 -1.05
CA GLY A 560 5.19 -3.04 0.04
C GLY A 560 6.52 -2.52 -0.48
N LEU A 561 7.08 -1.52 0.20
CA LEU A 561 8.47 -1.12 0.03
C LEU A 561 8.95 -0.39 1.28
N TRP A 562 10.17 -0.70 1.70
CA TRP A 562 10.95 0.12 2.61
C TRP A 562 12.45 -0.07 2.36
N TRP A 563 13.15 1.00 2.00
CA TRP A 563 14.62 1.08 1.82
C TRP A 563 15.16 1.88 3.03
N SER A 564 15.98 1.30 3.93
CA SER A 564 16.59 2.02 5.08
C SER A 564 17.82 1.36 5.75
N PRO A 565 19.00 2.04 5.91
CA PRO A 565 19.38 3.01 7.00
C PRO A 565 19.27 4.56 6.88
N TYR A 566 20.10 5.45 6.27
CA TYR A 566 21.31 5.58 5.40
C TYR A 566 21.37 5.27 3.86
N TYR A 567 20.35 4.87 3.10
CA TYR A 567 19.14 4.23 3.57
C TYR A 567 18.68 3.04 2.69
N ALA A 568 19.48 1.95 2.62
CA ALA A 568 19.18 0.72 1.87
C ALA A 568 18.46 -0.42 2.64
N ALA A 569 17.30 -0.86 2.12
CA ALA A 569 16.62 -2.12 2.47
C ALA A 569 15.74 -2.61 1.29
N SER A 570 15.97 -3.82 0.78
CA SER A 570 15.86 -4.01 -0.67
C SER A 570 14.43 -4.10 -1.26
N LEU A 571 14.11 -3.22 -2.21
CA LEU A 571 13.68 -3.67 -3.55
C LEU A 571 14.66 -3.09 -4.59
N LEU A 572 15.80 -3.76 -4.69
CA LEU A 572 16.56 -4.06 -5.91
C LEU A 572 16.42 -3.04 -7.05
N THR A 573 17.43 -2.19 -7.15
CA THR A 573 17.53 -1.07 -8.10
C THR A 573 17.04 -1.40 -9.50
N SER A 574 16.06 -0.63 -9.97
CA SER A 574 15.73 -0.39 -11.38
C SER A 574 15.66 -1.63 -12.30
N LYS A 575 14.57 -2.42 -12.21
CA LYS A 575 13.72 -2.79 -13.38
C LYS A 575 12.53 -3.68 -13.08
N THR A 576 12.57 -4.45 -12.00
CA THR A 576 11.47 -5.30 -11.56
C THR A 576 11.37 -5.28 -10.04
N PRO A 577 10.25 -4.82 -9.48
CA PRO A 577 9.60 -5.43 -8.32
C PRO A 577 8.75 -6.64 -8.77
N HIS A 578 8.04 -7.31 -7.84
CA HIS A 578 7.96 -8.77 -7.93
C HIS A 578 6.71 -9.45 -7.29
N ARG A 579 6.12 -10.46 -7.95
CA ARG A 579 4.96 -11.23 -7.45
C ARG A 579 5.31 -12.40 -6.50
N PHE A 580 5.62 -12.11 -5.24
CA PHE A 580 5.51 -13.14 -4.18
C PHE A 580 4.02 -13.48 -3.98
N TYR A 581 3.72 -14.55 -3.24
CA TYR A 581 2.48 -14.58 -2.46
C TYR A 581 2.40 -13.26 -1.68
N GLN A 582 1.40 -12.42 -1.96
CA GLN A 582 1.61 -10.97 -1.98
C GLN A 582 1.66 -10.29 -0.59
N LYS A 583 2.69 -10.52 0.24
CA LYS A 583 2.66 -9.93 1.58
C LYS A 583 3.99 -9.56 2.27
N ILE A 584 5.04 -9.26 1.49
CA ILE A 584 6.13 -8.38 1.94
C ILE A 584 5.71 -6.92 1.63
N TYR A 585 5.07 -6.16 2.51
CA TYR A 585 4.98 -6.29 3.98
C TYR A 585 3.53 -6.48 4.45
N ARG A 586 3.30 -7.43 5.36
CA ARG A 586 1.97 -7.68 5.95
C ARG A 586 1.66 -6.52 6.89
N ASN A 587 0.62 -5.74 6.58
CA ASN A 587 0.12 -4.75 7.52
C ASN A 587 -0.76 -5.40 8.61
N ASP A 588 -0.15 -6.33 9.35
CA ASP A 588 -0.83 -7.19 10.33
C ASP A 588 -0.19 -7.13 11.72
N ASN A 589 0.67 -6.13 11.95
CA ASN A 589 1.35 -5.88 13.23
C ASN A 589 2.18 -7.08 13.76
N THR A 590 2.56 -8.02 12.89
CA THR A 590 3.46 -9.12 13.25
C THR A 590 4.82 -8.59 13.75
N GLU A 591 5.42 -9.34 14.68
CA GLU A 591 6.64 -8.92 15.36
C GLU A 591 7.79 -8.72 14.37
N ILE A 592 7.97 -9.65 13.42
CA ILE A 592 9.03 -9.56 12.42
C ILE A 592 8.89 -8.31 11.53
N ASN A 593 7.67 -7.98 11.10
CA ASN A 593 7.40 -6.79 10.26
C ASN A 593 7.63 -5.49 11.05
N THR A 594 7.29 -5.46 12.34
CA THR A 594 7.62 -4.29 13.19
C THR A 594 9.13 -4.13 13.32
N LEU A 595 9.86 -5.23 13.53
CA LEU A 595 11.31 -5.23 13.73
C LEU A 595 12.07 -4.89 12.43
N SER A 596 11.54 -5.24 11.25
CA SER A 596 12.14 -4.91 9.95
C SER A 596 12.37 -3.41 9.74
N LEU A 597 11.55 -2.54 10.36
CA LEU A 597 11.74 -1.09 10.35
C LEU A 597 12.97 -0.63 11.16
N PHE A 598 13.45 -1.44 12.11
CA PHE A 598 14.52 -1.04 13.03
C PHE A 598 15.83 -1.80 12.82
N TYR A 599 15.79 -3.10 12.46
CA TYR A 599 17.02 -3.86 12.28
C TYR A 599 17.67 -3.66 10.91
N LYS A 600 16.94 -3.32 9.84
CA LYS A 600 17.59 -3.04 8.53
C LYS A 600 18.44 -1.76 8.58
N PRO A 601 17.97 -0.68 9.24
CA PRO A 601 18.84 0.42 9.65
C PRO A 601 19.98 -0.01 10.58
N ALA A 602 19.75 -0.94 11.51
CA ALA A 602 20.79 -1.40 12.42
C ALA A 602 21.93 -2.16 11.70
N ILE A 603 21.61 -3.08 10.79
CA ILE A 603 22.54 -3.98 10.07
C ILE A 603 23.65 -3.19 9.36
N THR A 604 23.36 -1.95 8.98
CA THR A 604 24.22 -1.13 8.14
C THR A 604 25.12 -0.18 8.93
N PHE A 605 24.91 0.02 10.23
CA PHE A 605 25.96 0.58 11.09
C PHE A 605 27.19 -0.35 11.21
N TYR A 606 27.12 -1.55 10.63
CA TYR A 606 28.21 -2.52 10.51
C TYR A 606 28.95 -2.45 9.16
N ILE A 607 28.55 -1.57 8.22
CA ILE A 607 29.37 -1.31 7.03
C ILE A 607 30.70 -0.66 7.42
N ALA A 608 31.68 -0.70 6.52
CA ALA A 608 33.04 -0.21 6.79
C ALA A 608 33.06 1.24 7.33
N LEU A 609 33.50 1.41 8.58
CA LEU A 609 33.80 2.72 9.15
C LEU A 609 34.75 3.51 8.25
N GLY A 610 34.63 4.84 8.26
CA GLY A 610 35.50 5.72 7.47
C GLY A 610 35.02 5.96 6.04
N SER A 611 33.70 5.91 5.82
CA SER A 611 33.08 6.44 4.60
C SER A 611 33.48 7.90 4.36
N GLY A 612 33.41 8.35 3.10
CA GLY A 612 33.70 9.75 2.77
C GLY A 612 32.74 10.72 3.49
N TRP A 613 31.46 10.35 3.57
CA TRP A 613 30.43 11.12 4.26
C TRP A 613 30.65 11.23 5.77
N ASP A 614 30.83 10.11 6.49
CA ASP A 614 30.94 10.13 7.95
C ASP A 614 32.14 10.95 8.42
N LEU A 615 33.27 10.76 7.74
CA LEU A 615 34.49 11.53 8.00
C LEU A 615 34.28 13.03 7.72
N MET A 616 33.55 13.38 6.65
CA MET A 616 33.24 14.77 6.32
C MET A 616 32.28 15.42 7.32
N VAL A 617 31.16 14.78 7.67
CA VAL A 617 30.06 15.39 8.45
C VAL A 617 30.31 15.35 9.95
N ARG A 618 30.98 14.32 10.47
CA ARG A 618 31.54 14.35 11.84
C ARG A 618 32.86 15.13 11.91
N HIS A 619 33.24 15.81 10.82
CA HIS A 619 34.37 16.74 10.71
C HIS A 619 35.72 16.12 11.14
N CYS A 620 35.88 14.82 10.95
CA CYS A 620 37.08 14.06 11.28
C CYS A 620 38.26 14.55 10.43
N TYR A 621 39.37 14.90 11.07
CA TYR A 621 40.51 15.49 10.36
C TYR A 621 41.10 14.54 9.29
N LEU A 622 40.96 13.22 9.46
CA LEU A 622 41.45 12.20 8.53
C LEU A 622 40.79 12.25 7.15
N TYR A 623 39.62 12.90 7.01
CA TYR A 623 38.94 13.06 5.73
C TYR A 623 39.88 13.61 4.64
N ARG A 624 40.74 14.58 4.98
CA ARG A 624 41.70 15.21 4.05
C ARG A 624 42.80 14.27 3.53
N TYR A 625 43.05 13.16 4.22
CA TYR A 625 44.08 12.18 3.87
C TYR A 625 43.47 10.94 3.21
N ILE A 626 42.28 10.50 3.65
CA ILE A 626 41.58 9.34 3.09
C ILE A 626 40.85 9.71 1.78
N TYR A 627 40.31 10.93 1.67
CA TYR A 627 39.58 11.46 0.51
C TYR A 627 40.14 12.83 0.06
N PRO A 628 41.42 12.92 -0.35
CA PRO A 628 42.07 14.20 -0.67
C PRO A 628 41.42 14.93 -1.85
N THR A 629 40.92 14.20 -2.85
CA THR A 629 40.23 14.76 -4.02
C THR A 629 38.95 15.48 -3.59
N ASP A 630 38.12 14.86 -2.76
CA ASP A 630 36.82 15.40 -2.36
C ASP A 630 36.98 16.50 -1.30
N PHE A 631 37.95 16.33 -0.39
CA PHE A 631 38.40 17.42 0.48
C PHE A 631 38.87 18.64 -0.32
N SER A 632 39.47 18.47 -1.51
CA SER A 632 39.86 19.61 -2.35
C SER A 632 38.65 20.40 -2.89
N LYS A 633 37.51 19.73 -3.16
CA LYS A 633 36.25 20.33 -3.64
C LYS A 633 35.60 21.28 -2.60
N LEU A 634 35.81 21.03 -1.30
CA LEU A 634 35.15 21.77 -0.20
C LEU A 634 35.48 23.28 -0.20
N THR A 635 34.55 24.10 0.29
CA THR A 635 34.84 25.52 0.57
C THR A 635 35.85 25.67 1.71
N GLN A 636 36.54 26.82 1.82
CA GLN A 636 37.50 27.04 2.91
C GLN A 636 36.82 26.92 4.30
N ALA A 637 35.61 27.46 4.45
CA ALA A 637 34.83 27.37 5.69
C ALA A 637 34.34 25.95 6.03
N GLU A 638 34.36 25.01 5.09
CA GLU A 638 34.14 23.57 5.35
C GLU A 638 35.46 22.86 5.66
N LYS A 639 36.55 23.19 4.95
CA LYS A 639 37.91 22.69 5.24
C LYS A 639 38.33 23.03 6.68
N ASP A 640 38.09 24.26 7.11
CA ASP A 640 38.43 24.78 8.45
C ASP A 640 37.67 24.07 9.59
N LYS A 641 36.55 23.39 9.31
CA LYS A 641 35.82 22.59 10.30
C LYS A 641 36.47 21.24 10.57
N THR A 642 37.28 20.69 9.66
CA THR A 642 37.78 19.30 9.74
C THR A 642 38.90 19.12 10.79
N THR A 643 38.54 19.29 12.07
CA THR A 643 39.46 19.33 13.22
C THR A 643 39.07 18.38 14.35
N VAL A 644 38.06 17.52 14.15
CA VAL A 644 37.66 16.51 15.14
C VAL A 644 38.69 15.36 15.12
N SER A 645 39.06 14.86 16.30
CA SER A 645 40.08 13.80 16.40
C SER A 645 39.52 12.43 15.99
N THR A 646 40.41 11.48 15.68
CA THR A 646 40.00 10.10 15.38
C THR A 646 39.30 9.44 16.58
N ALA A 647 39.72 9.75 17.81
CA ALA A 647 39.09 9.22 19.02
C ALA A 647 37.64 9.74 19.19
N ASP A 648 37.43 11.05 19.01
CA ASP A 648 36.09 11.66 19.06
C ASP A 648 35.19 11.11 17.94
N PHE A 649 35.75 10.95 16.73
CA PHE A 649 35.05 10.38 15.58
C PHE A 649 34.60 8.94 15.84
N LEU A 650 35.52 8.07 16.29
CA LEU A 650 35.21 6.67 16.57
C LEU A 650 34.25 6.52 17.75
N ALA A 651 34.40 7.31 18.81
CA ALA A 651 33.46 7.35 19.92
C ALA A 651 32.05 7.76 19.46
N SER A 652 31.95 8.73 18.54
CA SER A 652 30.67 9.13 17.95
C SER A 652 30.06 8.05 17.05
N MET A 653 30.83 7.42 16.16
CA MET A 653 30.35 6.27 15.38
C MET A 653 29.92 5.10 16.27
N LYS A 654 30.61 4.89 17.40
CA LYS A 654 30.29 3.81 18.34
C LYS A 654 29.05 4.08 19.17
N ALA A 655 28.72 5.35 19.46
CA ALA A 655 27.47 5.73 20.10
C ALA A 655 26.26 5.35 19.23
N ASP A 656 26.27 5.74 17.95
CA ASP A 656 25.22 5.40 16.98
C ASP A 656 25.08 3.87 16.83
N PHE A 657 26.19 3.15 16.67
CA PHE A 657 26.21 1.67 16.62
C PHE A 657 25.55 1.05 17.86
N ASN A 658 25.92 1.52 19.06
CA ASN A 658 25.40 0.99 20.32
C ASN A 658 23.89 1.25 20.49
N ALA A 659 23.37 2.36 19.92
CA ALA A 659 21.96 2.69 19.98
C ALA A 659 21.08 1.70 19.20
N PHE A 660 21.58 1.15 18.09
CA PHE A 660 20.85 0.20 17.24
C PHE A 660 21.17 -1.29 17.51
N ALA A 661 22.22 -1.59 18.28
CA ALA A 661 22.59 -2.97 18.64
C ALA A 661 21.45 -3.84 19.23
N PRO A 662 20.49 -3.32 20.04
CA PRO A 662 19.36 -4.12 20.54
C PRO A 662 18.48 -4.71 19.43
N SER A 663 18.29 -3.99 18.31
CA SER A 663 17.49 -4.46 17.17
C SER A 663 18.09 -5.71 16.51
N ILE A 664 19.42 -5.78 16.46
CA ILE A 664 20.15 -6.96 15.93
C ILE A 664 20.05 -8.14 16.89
N ALA A 665 20.11 -7.91 18.20
CA ALA A 665 19.89 -8.97 19.19
C ALA A 665 18.47 -9.56 19.08
N SER A 666 17.45 -8.71 18.89
CA SER A 666 16.07 -9.14 18.65
C SER A 666 15.92 -10.00 17.38
N LEU A 667 16.50 -9.56 16.25
CA LEU A 667 16.52 -10.36 15.02
C LEU A 667 17.21 -11.72 15.23
N LYS A 668 18.40 -11.73 15.85
CA LYS A 668 19.14 -12.97 16.14
C LYS A 668 18.32 -13.93 17.04
N ASN A 669 17.50 -13.42 17.96
CA ASN A 669 16.63 -14.28 18.77
C ASN A 669 15.51 -14.96 17.95
N ILE A 670 14.86 -14.24 17.03
CA ILE A 670 13.82 -14.81 16.16
C ILE A 670 14.40 -15.88 15.23
N LEU A 671 15.53 -15.58 14.58
CA LEU A 671 16.19 -16.50 13.65
C LEU A 671 16.71 -17.79 14.30
N ASN A 672 16.96 -17.78 15.61
CA ASN A 672 17.39 -18.96 16.38
C ASN A 672 16.21 -19.78 16.97
N ASN A 673 14.95 -19.35 16.82
CA ASN A 673 13.81 -20.11 17.33
C ASN A 673 13.46 -21.28 16.39
N THR A 674 13.98 -22.46 16.70
CA THR A 674 13.83 -23.68 15.89
C THR A 674 12.37 -24.09 15.64
N THR A 675 11.45 -23.83 16.58
CA THR A 675 10.02 -24.14 16.42
C THR A 675 9.34 -23.23 15.40
N PHE A 676 9.66 -21.94 15.37
CA PHE A 676 9.17 -21.03 14.31
C PHE A 676 9.88 -21.30 12.97
N VAL A 677 11.20 -21.50 12.97
CA VAL A 677 12.01 -21.75 11.77
C VAL A 677 11.55 -22.98 11.00
N ASN A 678 11.30 -24.11 11.67
CA ASN A 678 10.84 -25.33 11.01
C ASN A 678 9.50 -25.12 10.29
N ARG A 679 8.57 -24.38 10.91
CA ARG A 679 7.26 -24.08 10.32
C ARG A 679 7.36 -23.07 9.17
N ALA A 680 8.31 -22.14 9.24
CA ALA A 680 8.59 -21.20 8.15
C ALA A 680 9.18 -21.94 6.94
N ALA A 681 9.99 -22.96 7.19
CA ALA A 681 10.49 -23.88 6.17
C ALA A 681 9.34 -24.61 5.43
N ASP A 682 8.28 -25.04 6.13
CA ASP A 682 7.09 -25.67 5.52
C ASP A 682 6.23 -24.71 4.69
N VAL A 683 6.21 -23.41 5.04
CA VAL A 683 5.59 -22.36 4.24
C VAL A 683 6.41 -22.12 2.97
N TYR A 684 7.70 -21.83 3.14
CA TYR A 684 8.64 -21.58 2.05
C TYR A 684 8.70 -22.75 1.05
N THR A 685 8.77 -24.00 1.52
CA THR A 685 8.87 -25.19 0.67
C THR A 685 7.64 -25.39 -0.20
N ARG A 686 6.43 -25.08 0.30
CA ARG A 686 5.18 -25.12 -0.51
C ARG A 686 5.08 -23.98 -1.52
N SER A 687 5.81 -22.88 -1.30
CA SER A 687 5.87 -21.74 -2.21
C SER A 687 7.00 -21.85 -3.24
N PHE A 688 8.08 -22.57 -2.94
CA PHE A 688 9.23 -22.78 -3.84
C PHE A 688 8.81 -23.31 -5.23
N PRO A 689 9.37 -22.82 -6.35
CA PRO A 689 10.44 -21.82 -6.48
C PRO A 689 9.96 -20.35 -6.48
N LYS A 690 8.66 -20.09 -6.31
CA LYS A 690 8.07 -18.75 -6.46
C LYS A 690 8.76 -17.64 -5.64
N PRO A 691 9.21 -17.83 -4.38
CA PRO A 691 10.05 -16.86 -3.65
C PRO A 691 11.21 -16.25 -4.45
N TRP A 692 11.79 -17.02 -5.36
CA TRP A 692 12.98 -16.64 -6.12
C TRP A 692 12.63 -16.16 -7.52
N GLN A 693 11.69 -16.82 -8.19
CA GLN A 693 11.04 -16.29 -9.40
C GLN A 693 10.47 -14.88 -9.18
N THR A 694 9.94 -14.67 -7.96
CA THR A 694 9.63 -13.36 -7.40
C THR A 694 10.87 -12.48 -7.42
N ILE A 695 11.86 -12.70 -6.55
CA ILE A 695 12.89 -11.70 -6.22
C ILE A 695 13.89 -11.34 -7.35
N PHE A 696 13.62 -11.77 -8.59
CA PHE A 696 14.26 -11.32 -9.83
C PHE A 696 13.27 -10.85 -10.92
N GLY A 697 11.96 -11.04 -10.75
CA GLY A 697 10.89 -10.55 -11.63
C GLY A 697 10.57 -11.47 -12.80
N ASP A 698 10.93 -12.74 -12.68
CA ASP A 698 10.90 -13.74 -13.73
C ASP A 698 10.07 -14.94 -13.28
N MET A 699 8.74 -14.79 -13.37
CA MET A 699 7.78 -15.83 -12.95
C MET A 699 7.87 -17.13 -13.77
N ASN A 700 8.66 -17.12 -14.85
CA ASN A 700 8.90 -18.27 -15.72
C ASN A 700 10.29 -18.91 -15.46
N TRP A 701 11.12 -18.33 -14.59
CA TRP A 701 12.46 -18.83 -14.30
C TRP A 701 12.42 -20.23 -13.69
N ASP A 702 13.04 -21.19 -14.37
CA ASP A 702 13.31 -22.51 -13.81
C ASP A 702 14.53 -22.46 -12.88
N VAL A 703 14.26 -22.31 -11.58
CA VAL A 703 15.27 -22.26 -10.50
C VAL A 703 16.02 -23.60 -10.33
N VAL A 704 15.57 -24.69 -10.95
CA VAL A 704 16.26 -25.99 -10.92
C VAL A 704 17.20 -26.14 -12.12
N ALA A 705 16.79 -25.70 -13.31
CA ALA A 705 17.63 -25.71 -14.51
C ALA A 705 18.67 -24.57 -14.53
N GLU A 706 18.30 -23.39 -14.02
CA GLU A 706 19.17 -22.22 -13.85
C GLU A 706 19.32 -21.90 -12.34
N PRO A 707 20.08 -22.67 -11.54
CA PRO A 707 20.10 -22.56 -10.08
C PRO A 707 20.83 -21.33 -9.52
N ILE A 708 21.35 -20.45 -10.39
CA ILE A 708 22.12 -19.25 -10.06
C ILE A 708 21.51 -18.04 -10.77
N ARG A 709 21.31 -16.94 -10.04
CA ARG A 709 20.99 -15.61 -10.60
C ARG A 709 21.91 -14.56 -9.95
N HIS A 710 22.00 -13.40 -10.58
CA HIS A 710 22.89 -12.31 -10.16
C HIS A 710 22.10 -11.09 -9.66
N SER A 711 22.56 -10.45 -8.58
CA SER A 711 21.95 -9.21 -8.08
C SER A 711 22.19 -8.02 -9.01
N SER A 712 21.63 -6.85 -8.70
CA SER A 712 21.96 -5.60 -9.40
C SER A 712 23.40 -5.13 -9.17
N MET A 713 24.07 -5.58 -8.11
CA MET A 713 25.53 -5.46 -7.94
C MET A 713 26.31 -6.67 -8.51
N ASN A 714 25.61 -7.49 -9.31
CA ASN A 714 26.09 -8.71 -9.96
C ASN A 714 26.60 -9.77 -8.94
N ASN A 715 26.04 -9.77 -7.72
CA ASN A 715 26.38 -10.70 -6.64
C ASN A 715 25.78 -12.08 -6.91
N GLU A 716 26.48 -13.16 -6.53
CA GLU A 716 26.06 -14.51 -6.86
C GLU A 716 25.08 -15.04 -5.81
N LEU A 717 23.85 -15.31 -6.26
CA LEU A 717 22.80 -15.92 -5.47
C LEU A 717 22.51 -17.30 -6.05
N VAL A 718 22.46 -18.32 -5.20
CA VAL A 718 22.30 -19.73 -5.62
C VAL A 718 20.99 -20.33 -5.09
N PRO A 719 19.79 -19.91 -5.56
CA PRO A 719 18.53 -20.43 -5.04
C PRO A 719 18.28 -21.93 -5.17
N GLY A 720 18.92 -22.59 -6.13
CA GLY A 720 18.93 -24.06 -6.20
C GLY A 720 19.59 -24.73 -4.99
N SER A 721 20.40 -24.01 -4.20
CA SER A 721 20.98 -24.53 -2.95
C SER A 721 20.02 -24.41 -1.75
N TYR A 722 18.95 -23.62 -1.87
CA TYR A 722 17.92 -23.44 -0.86
C TYR A 722 16.60 -24.12 -1.24
N THR A 723 16.62 -25.22 -2.01
CA THR A 723 15.47 -26.13 -2.12
C THR A 723 15.12 -26.71 -0.75
N ASP A 724 13.86 -27.09 -0.53
CA ASP A 724 13.38 -27.83 0.65
C ASP A 724 13.57 -27.15 2.03
N THR A 725 13.13 -27.83 3.08
CA THR A 725 13.14 -27.31 4.45
C THR A 725 14.54 -27.19 5.02
N ALA A 726 15.46 -28.09 4.65
CA ALA A 726 16.86 -27.97 5.02
C ALA A 726 17.54 -26.85 4.23
N GLY A 727 17.09 -26.52 3.02
CA GLY A 727 17.54 -25.33 2.29
C GLY A 727 17.13 -24.02 2.93
N PHE A 728 15.91 -23.94 3.47
CA PHE A 728 15.48 -22.80 4.26
C PHE A 728 16.36 -22.62 5.52
N VAL A 729 16.68 -23.71 6.22
CA VAL A 729 17.61 -23.67 7.37
C VAL A 729 19.03 -23.28 6.95
N ARG A 730 19.53 -23.73 5.78
CA ARG A 730 20.80 -23.23 5.20
C ARG A 730 20.77 -21.71 4.98
N MET A 731 19.67 -21.17 4.49
CA MET A 731 19.48 -19.73 4.25
C MET A 731 19.59 -18.90 5.55
N ILE A 732 18.98 -19.36 6.63
CA ILE A 732 19.04 -18.68 7.95
C ILE A 732 20.44 -18.73 8.57
N ASN A 733 21.16 -19.85 8.41
CA ASN A 733 22.55 -19.95 8.83
C ASN A 733 23.44 -18.99 8.02
N GLU A 734 23.19 -18.80 6.73
CA GLU A 734 23.93 -17.87 5.88
C GLU A 734 23.65 -16.40 6.24
N ILE A 735 22.39 -16.01 6.50
CA ILE A 735 22.02 -14.70 7.08
C ILE A 735 22.82 -14.43 8.36
N SER A 736 22.87 -15.41 9.26
CA SER A 736 23.58 -15.30 10.55
C SER A 736 25.08 -15.10 10.35
N ASN A 737 25.69 -15.82 9.41
CA ASN A 737 27.10 -15.67 9.05
C ASN A 737 27.40 -14.30 8.40
N LEU A 738 26.51 -13.80 7.54
CA LEU A 738 26.68 -12.50 6.88
C LEU A 738 26.66 -11.34 7.90
N ILE A 739 25.82 -11.40 8.93
CA ILE A 739 25.83 -10.43 10.04
C ILE A 739 27.17 -10.47 10.80
N VAL A 740 27.73 -11.66 11.05
CA VAL A 740 29.05 -11.82 11.70
C VAL A 740 30.20 -11.33 10.81
N LEU A 741 30.10 -11.47 9.48
CA LEU A 741 31.07 -10.91 8.54
C LEU A 741 31.04 -9.37 8.53
N LEU A 742 29.85 -8.76 8.62
CA LEU A 742 29.70 -7.32 8.80
C LEU A 742 30.24 -6.84 10.17
N GLU A 743 30.02 -7.60 11.25
CA GLU A 743 30.69 -7.38 12.56
C GLU A 743 32.21 -7.34 12.43
N HIS A 744 32.81 -8.24 11.64
CA HIS A 744 34.24 -8.23 11.36
C HIS A 744 34.67 -7.06 10.45
N CYS A 745 33.86 -6.63 9.49
CA CYS A 745 34.12 -5.44 8.66
C CYS A 745 34.26 -4.18 9.53
N TYR A 746 33.31 -3.93 10.44
CA TYR A 746 33.35 -2.80 11.37
C TYR A 746 34.66 -2.75 12.17
N ILE A 747 35.00 -3.86 12.84
CA ILE A 747 36.18 -3.99 13.71
C ILE A 747 37.49 -3.83 12.91
N ARG A 748 37.56 -4.39 11.69
CA ARG A 748 38.72 -4.22 10.80
C ARG A 748 38.89 -2.77 10.36
N SER A 749 37.80 -2.08 10.04
CA SER A 749 37.85 -0.65 9.69
C SER A 749 38.24 0.23 10.88
N GLU A 750 37.73 -0.02 12.08
CA GLU A 750 38.14 0.66 13.32
C GLU A 750 39.66 0.53 13.54
N SER A 751 40.19 -0.68 13.40
CA SER A 751 41.62 -0.95 13.53
C SER A 751 42.47 -0.23 12.46
N LEU A 752 42.01 -0.18 11.21
CA LEU A 752 42.71 0.51 10.13
C LEU A 752 42.66 2.04 10.27
N ILE A 753 41.56 2.61 10.73
CA ILE A 753 41.45 4.05 11.01
C ILE A 753 42.44 4.48 12.10
N ASN A 754 42.57 3.71 13.17
CA ASN A 754 43.58 3.96 14.21
C ASN A 754 45.03 3.80 13.68
N GLN A 755 45.28 2.88 12.75
CA GLN A 755 46.59 2.76 12.08
C GLN A 755 46.89 3.93 11.15
N ILE A 756 45.88 4.45 10.44
CA ILE A 756 45.98 5.65 9.59
C ILE A 756 46.30 6.88 10.45
N ASP A 757 45.59 7.06 11.57
CA ASP A 757 45.86 8.14 12.54
C ASP A 757 47.31 8.09 13.05
N ALA A 758 47.74 6.92 13.54
CA ALA A 758 49.09 6.70 14.04
C ALA A 758 50.16 6.99 12.97
N GLU A 759 49.96 6.59 11.72
CA GLU A 759 50.90 6.83 10.63
C GLU A 759 50.91 8.31 10.16
N VAL A 760 49.76 8.98 10.16
CA VAL A 760 49.64 10.43 9.90
C VAL A 760 50.38 11.24 10.98
N MET A 761 50.22 10.85 12.25
CA MET A 761 50.91 11.47 13.39
C MET A 761 52.41 11.19 13.39
N ARG A 762 52.82 9.93 13.18
CA ARG A 762 54.23 9.52 13.10
C ARG A 762 55.00 10.23 11.98
N ARG A 763 54.32 10.56 10.87
CA ARG A 763 54.89 11.35 9.77
C ARG A 763 54.90 12.87 10.02
N ASN A 764 54.25 13.37 11.08
CA ASN A 764 54.12 14.80 11.41
C ASN A 764 53.56 15.65 10.24
N ILE A 765 52.61 15.08 9.48
CA ILE A 765 51.98 15.73 8.31
C ILE A 765 50.68 16.46 8.65
N TYR A 766 50.15 16.29 9.87
CA TYR A 766 49.08 17.12 10.41
C TYR A 766 49.66 18.20 11.31
N LYS A 767 49.30 19.47 11.05
CA LYS A 767 49.75 20.66 11.79
C LYS A 767 48.60 21.51 12.33
N GLY A 768 47.39 20.94 12.36
CA GLY A 768 46.21 21.60 12.92
C GLY A 768 46.11 21.41 14.44
N ILE A 769 45.21 22.16 15.06
CA ILE A 769 44.82 21.98 16.47
C ILE A 769 43.51 21.20 16.48
N PHE A 770 43.46 20.10 17.24
CA PHE A 770 42.22 19.37 17.45
C PHE A 770 41.21 20.20 18.24
N LYS A 771 39.96 20.13 17.82
CA LYS A 771 38.82 20.72 18.51
C LYS A 771 37.68 19.74 18.47
N ALA A 772 37.24 19.28 19.64
CA ALA A 772 35.93 18.67 19.78
C ALA A 772 34.88 19.69 19.31
N GLN A 773 33.94 19.25 18.48
CA GLN A 773 32.81 20.05 18.01
C GLN A 773 31.54 19.29 18.36
N LEU A 774 30.46 20.02 18.70
CA LEU A 774 29.14 19.42 18.74
C LEU A 774 28.80 18.88 17.35
N LEU A 775 28.20 17.69 17.28
CA LEU A 775 27.69 17.17 16.03
C LEU A 775 26.70 18.18 15.43
N PRO A 776 26.80 18.49 14.12
CA PRO A 776 25.86 19.41 13.50
C PRO A 776 24.44 18.84 13.57
N VAL A 777 23.49 19.64 14.06
CA VAL A 777 22.07 19.31 13.97
C VAL A 777 21.72 19.21 12.49
N LYS A 778 21.36 18.01 12.02
CA LYS A 778 20.97 17.75 10.64
C LYS A 778 19.87 18.72 10.22
N LYS A 779 20.10 19.44 9.12
CA LYS A 779 19.06 20.23 8.45
C LYS A 779 18.54 19.48 7.23
N ILE A 780 17.30 19.78 6.86
CA ILE A 780 16.66 19.26 5.62
C ILE A 780 17.47 19.60 4.34
N THR A 781 18.41 20.54 4.42
CA THR A 781 19.35 20.92 3.35
C THR A 781 20.67 20.14 3.34
N ASP A 782 21.17 19.66 4.49
CA ASP A 782 22.47 18.95 4.54
C ASP A 782 22.37 17.61 3.81
N TYR A 783 21.22 16.97 4.02
CA TYR A 783 20.60 15.95 3.22
C TYR A 783 20.73 16.08 1.70
N LEU A 784 20.66 17.27 1.09
CA LEU A 784 20.87 17.39 -0.37
C LEU A 784 22.31 17.08 -0.80
N LYS A 785 23.30 17.37 0.05
CA LYS A 785 24.72 17.03 -0.22
C LYS A 785 25.00 15.54 -0.07
N PHE A 786 24.20 14.83 0.72
CA PHE A 786 24.40 13.41 1.02
C PHE A 786 24.22 12.53 -0.23
N ASN A 787 23.15 12.74 -1.00
CA ASN A 787 22.76 11.81 -2.06
C ASN A 787 23.67 11.93 -3.29
N VAL A 788 24.25 13.12 -3.52
CA VAL A 788 25.31 13.29 -4.51
C VAL A 788 26.52 12.42 -4.15
N HIS A 789 26.86 12.33 -2.86
CA HIS A 789 27.92 11.43 -2.39
C HIS A 789 27.54 9.95 -2.54
N GLU A 790 26.33 9.54 -2.16
CA GLU A 790 25.87 8.15 -2.32
C GLU A 790 25.76 7.73 -3.79
N GLN A 791 25.33 8.63 -4.66
CA GLN A 791 25.26 8.38 -6.11
C GLN A 791 26.67 8.20 -6.69
N GLU A 792 27.62 9.10 -6.37
CA GLU A 792 29.03 8.96 -6.74
C GLU A 792 29.63 7.64 -6.20
N MET A 793 29.41 7.32 -4.91
CA MET A 793 29.90 6.09 -4.24
C MET A 793 29.31 4.80 -4.83
N THR A 794 28.02 4.79 -5.15
CA THR A 794 27.31 3.64 -5.72
C THR A 794 27.79 3.37 -7.15
N ILE A 795 27.88 4.41 -7.98
CA ILE A 795 28.42 4.32 -9.34
C ILE A 795 29.88 3.83 -9.31
N HIS A 796 30.69 4.36 -8.39
CA HIS A 796 32.09 3.96 -8.22
C HIS A 796 32.23 2.49 -7.82
N THR A 797 31.45 2.04 -6.83
CA THR A 797 31.44 0.63 -6.37
C THR A 797 30.98 -0.32 -7.48
N HIS A 798 29.90 0.01 -8.19
CA HIS A 798 29.41 -0.80 -9.32
C HIS A 798 30.44 -0.85 -10.46
N HIS A 799 31.11 0.26 -10.77
CA HIS A 799 32.18 0.29 -11.77
C HIS A 799 33.39 -0.57 -11.35
N ILE A 800 33.84 -0.48 -10.10
CA ILE A 800 34.89 -1.36 -9.55
C ILE A 800 34.48 -2.82 -9.76
N LEU A 801 33.33 -3.24 -9.21
CA LEU A 801 32.86 -4.63 -9.25
C LEU A 801 32.79 -5.19 -10.68
N ASN A 802 32.30 -4.42 -11.65
CA ASN A 802 32.24 -4.85 -13.05
C ASN A 802 33.61 -4.86 -13.74
N SER A 803 34.54 -3.98 -13.35
CA SER A 803 35.90 -3.93 -13.92
C SER A 803 36.80 -5.10 -13.47
N LEU A 804 36.45 -5.82 -12.39
CA LEU A 804 37.29 -6.88 -11.82
C LEU A 804 37.52 -8.07 -12.74
N LYS A 805 36.54 -8.47 -13.56
CA LYS A 805 36.57 -9.66 -14.46
C LYS A 805 36.97 -11.01 -13.83
N ILE A 806 36.99 -11.12 -12.51
CA ILE A 806 37.30 -12.34 -11.76
C ILE A 806 36.07 -13.27 -11.72
N ASP A 807 36.31 -14.58 -11.84
CA ASP A 807 35.32 -15.63 -11.52
C ASP A 807 34.94 -15.53 -10.02
N ARG A 808 33.71 -15.06 -9.76
CA ARG A 808 33.25 -14.73 -8.41
C ARG A 808 33.05 -15.98 -7.53
N THR A 809 32.92 -17.18 -8.11
CA THR A 809 32.86 -18.45 -7.34
C THR A 809 34.15 -18.72 -6.57
N VAL A 810 35.30 -18.26 -7.09
CA VAL A 810 36.59 -18.32 -6.41
C VAL A 810 36.62 -17.32 -5.26
N PHE A 811 36.18 -16.09 -5.51
CA PHE A 811 36.17 -15.01 -4.53
C PHE A 811 35.38 -15.37 -3.25
N TYR A 812 34.18 -15.95 -3.40
CA TYR A 812 33.38 -16.37 -2.26
C TYR A 812 33.97 -17.55 -1.46
N LYS A 813 34.71 -18.46 -2.12
CA LYS A 813 35.46 -19.51 -1.40
C LYS A 813 36.65 -18.94 -0.62
N THR A 814 37.39 -18.00 -1.20
CA THR A 814 38.56 -17.37 -0.56
C THR A 814 38.19 -16.55 0.68
N LEU A 815 36.97 -15.99 0.75
CA LEU A 815 36.48 -15.25 1.93
C LEU A 815 35.89 -16.15 3.04
N GLY A 816 35.44 -17.36 2.72
CA GLY A 816 34.79 -18.27 3.68
C GLY A 816 35.73 -19.23 4.42
N GLU A 817 36.97 -19.39 3.96
CA GLU A 817 37.95 -20.30 4.57
C GLU A 817 38.77 -19.63 5.68
N SER A 818 39.06 -20.37 6.76
CA SER A 818 39.96 -19.87 7.81
C SER A 818 41.37 -19.58 7.25
N PRO A 819 42.17 -18.68 7.86
CA PRO A 819 43.52 -18.33 7.39
C PRO A 819 44.53 -19.49 7.23
N LYS A 820 44.16 -20.71 7.65
CA LYS A 820 44.97 -21.93 7.60
C LYS A 820 44.90 -22.67 6.26
N GLU A 821 43.81 -22.55 5.50
CA GLU A 821 43.63 -23.27 4.23
C GLU A 821 44.05 -22.45 3.00
N LEU A 822 43.97 -21.11 3.07
CA LEU A 822 44.42 -20.18 2.01
C LEU A 822 45.86 -20.39 1.52
N GLN A 823 46.74 -21.05 2.29
CA GLN A 823 48.15 -21.25 1.92
C GLN A 823 48.38 -22.15 0.69
N LYS A 824 47.35 -22.80 0.13
CA LYS A 824 47.52 -23.94 -0.81
C LYS A 824 47.37 -23.63 -2.31
N LYS A 825 46.96 -22.42 -2.75
CA LYS A 825 46.77 -22.10 -4.19
C LYS A 825 47.21 -20.68 -4.56
N LYS A 826 47.87 -20.53 -5.73
CA LYS A 826 48.34 -19.25 -6.30
C LYS A 826 48.26 -19.20 -7.84
N ALA A 827 48.41 -17.99 -8.39
CA ALA A 827 48.37 -17.53 -9.79
C ALA A 827 46.97 -17.04 -10.25
N PHE A 828 46.81 -15.99 -11.06
CA PHE A 828 47.71 -15.43 -12.10
C PHE A 828 47.86 -13.87 -12.08
N ASN A 829 48.50 -13.27 -13.10
CA ASN A 829 49.07 -11.90 -13.06
C ASN A 829 48.41 -10.82 -13.97
N HIS A 830 48.72 -9.56 -13.61
CA HIS A 830 48.96 -8.35 -14.44
C HIS A 830 47.81 -7.45 -14.96
N LEU A 831 47.91 -6.16 -14.55
CA LEU A 831 47.75 -4.90 -15.31
C LEU A 831 46.36 -4.64 -15.94
N ILE A 832 45.66 -3.53 -15.71
CA ILE A 832 46.03 -2.23 -15.12
C ILE A 832 44.75 -1.61 -14.44
N ASP A 833 44.78 -0.59 -13.57
CA ASP A 833 45.86 0.33 -13.16
C ASP A 833 45.95 0.53 -11.63
N ALA A 834 47.14 0.94 -11.17
CA ALA A 834 47.50 1.45 -9.83
C ALA A 834 46.49 1.15 -8.70
N ASN A 835 45.57 2.07 -8.40
CA ASN A 835 44.65 1.91 -7.26
C ASN A 835 43.67 0.74 -7.42
N LEU A 836 43.17 0.51 -8.65
CA LEU A 836 42.29 -0.62 -8.95
C LEU A 836 43.06 -1.95 -8.88
N ASP A 837 44.32 -1.97 -9.29
CA ASP A 837 45.18 -3.16 -9.22
C ASP A 837 45.66 -3.47 -7.80
N ILE A 838 45.93 -2.46 -6.96
CA ILE A 838 46.24 -2.68 -5.53
C ILE A 838 45.00 -3.18 -4.78
N ILE A 839 43.79 -2.68 -5.11
CA ILE A 839 42.53 -3.23 -4.60
C ILE A 839 42.36 -4.68 -5.07
N LYS A 840 42.45 -4.98 -6.38
CA LYS A 840 42.40 -6.35 -6.94
C LYS A 840 43.39 -7.29 -6.23
N GLN A 841 44.65 -6.88 -6.07
CA GLN A 841 45.66 -7.70 -5.40
C GLN A 841 45.29 -7.99 -3.95
N ARG A 842 44.79 -7.03 -3.17
CA ARG A 842 44.50 -7.22 -1.73
C ARG A 842 43.17 -7.89 -1.44
N VAL A 843 42.22 -7.74 -2.37
CA VAL A 843 41.00 -8.53 -2.46
C VAL A 843 41.30 -10.00 -2.80
N ALA A 844 42.51 -10.32 -3.31
CA ALA A 844 42.99 -11.68 -3.58
C ALA A 844 44.12 -12.19 -2.65
N GLU A 845 44.95 -11.32 -2.06
CA GLU A 845 46.13 -11.65 -1.25
C GLU A 845 46.03 -11.02 0.16
N ASN A 846 45.84 -11.87 1.18
CA ASN A 846 45.60 -11.44 2.55
C ASN A 846 46.91 -11.31 3.37
N PHE A 847 47.20 -10.09 3.84
CA PHE A 847 48.20 -9.69 4.86
C PHE A 847 49.72 -9.79 4.56
N PHE A 848 50.46 -9.06 5.41
CA PHE A 848 51.93 -9.04 5.59
C PHE A 848 52.80 -8.35 4.51
N ALA A 849 52.52 -7.06 4.26
CA ALA A 849 53.52 -6.10 3.80
C ALA A 849 53.59 -4.89 4.76
N ILE A 850 54.78 -4.31 4.96
CA ILE A 850 54.97 -3.13 5.81
C ILE A 850 54.13 -1.97 5.25
N ALA A 851 53.19 -1.47 6.04
CA ALA A 851 52.12 -0.62 5.52
C ALA A 851 52.56 0.84 5.37
N SER A 852 52.56 1.36 4.13
CA SER A 852 52.48 2.79 3.88
C SER A 852 51.09 3.32 4.24
N LEU A 853 50.97 4.63 4.42
CA LEU A 853 49.69 5.32 4.59
C LEU A 853 48.68 4.95 3.49
N ASP A 854 49.15 4.90 2.24
CA ASP A 854 48.37 4.57 1.05
C ASP A 854 47.87 3.11 1.07
N ASN A 855 48.71 2.19 1.58
CA ASN A 855 48.34 0.79 1.80
C ASN A 855 47.28 0.62 2.89
N LEU A 856 47.29 1.46 3.94
CA LEU A 856 46.25 1.45 4.98
C LEU A 856 44.92 2.03 4.46
N ILE A 857 44.98 3.15 3.75
CA ILE A 857 43.81 3.79 3.12
C ILE A 857 43.16 2.84 2.09
N THR A 858 43.96 2.12 1.31
CA THR A 858 43.45 1.17 0.32
C THR A 858 42.79 -0.05 0.99
N ASN A 859 43.35 -0.56 2.09
CA ASN A 859 42.71 -1.60 2.89
C ASN A 859 41.36 -1.14 3.45
N LEU A 860 41.28 0.09 3.95
CA LEU A 860 40.03 0.65 4.49
C LEU A 860 38.94 0.67 3.41
N LYS A 861 39.28 1.18 2.22
CA LYS A 861 38.35 1.24 1.07
C LYS A 861 37.98 -0.13 0.51
N SER A 862 38.87 -1.14 0.59
CA SER A 862 38.50 -2.50 0.19
C SER A 862 37.44 -3.13 1.11
N ILE A 863 37.42 -2.80 2.41
CA ILE A 863 36.38 -3.29 3.32
C ILE A 863 35.01 -2.63 3.01
N SER A 864 34.99 -1.40 2.49
CA SER A 864 33.75 -0.79 1.99
C SER A 864 33.12 -1.63 0.87
N VAL A 865 33.94 -2.11 -0.08
CA VAL A 865 33.48 -3.01 -1.15
C VAL A 865 33.10 -4.39 -0.60
N GLU A 866 33.88 -4.94 0.33
CA GLU A 866 33.63 -6.23 0.99
C GLU A 866 32.27 -6.23 1.72
N SER A 867 32.02 -5.22 2.56
CA SER A 867 30.78 -5.09 3.32
C SER A 867 29.55 -4.81 2.45
N ALA A 868 29.68 -4.08 1.35
CA ALA A 868 28.58 -3.87 0.40
C ALA A 868 28.09 -5.18 -0.24
N VAL A 869 29.00 -6.11 -0.54
CA VAL A 869 28.66 -7.43 -1.12
C VAL A 869 27.98 -8.35 -0.09
N TYR A 870 28.41 -8.32 1.18
CA TYR A 870 27.72 -9.04 2.25
C TYR A 870 26.33 -8.47 2.52
N LEU A 871 26.19 -7.15 2.54
CA LEU A 871 24.92 -6.45 2.79
C LEU A 871 23.86 -6.73 1.72
N ASP A 872 24.25 -6.68 0.45
CA ASP A 872 23.40 -7.01 -0.70
C ASP A 872 22.85 -8.44 -0.58
N LYS A 873 23.73 -9.43 -0.38
CA LYS A 873 23.32 -10.83 -0.24
C LYS A 873 22.42 -11.03 0.98
N LEU A 874 22.78 -10.42 2.11
CA LEU A 874 22.03 -10.49 3.36
C LEU A 874 20.58 -10.02 3.17
N PHE A 875 20.34 -8.90 2.49
CA PHE A 875 18.98 -8.41 2.26
C PHE A 875 18.15 -9.30 1.33
N TYR A 876 18.72 -9.91 0.28
CA TYR A 876 18.00 -10.92 -0.53
C TYR A 876 17.50 -12.10 0.32
N LEU A 877 18.39 -12.69 1.12
CA LEU A 877 18.06 -13.86 1.93
C LEU A 877 17.06 -13.49 3.05
N LEU A 878 17.28 -12.35 3.70
CA LEU A 878 16.48 -11.90 4.84
C LEU A 878 15.04 -11.59 4.43
N ILE A 879 14.82 -10.96 3.28
CA ILE A 879 13.47 -10.70 2.73
C ILE A 879 12.65 -11.99 2.55
N ILE A 880 13.28 -13.07 2.09
CA ILE A 880 12.61 -14.37 1.89
C ILE A 880 12.30 -15.06 3.23
N VAL A 881 13.18 -14.90 4.22
CA VAL A 881 12.99 -15.46 5.57
C VAL A 881 11.97 -14.66 6.38
N GLU A 882 11.97 -13.33 6.27
CA GLU A 882 10.95 -12.43 6.82
C GLU A 882 9.54 -12.87 6.41
N GLU A 883 9.31 -13.08 5.11
CA GLU A 883 8.00 -13.45 4.58
C GLU A 883 7.52 -14.81 5.12
N ALA A 884 8.40 -15.80 5.12
CA ALA A 884 8.08 -17.13 5.60
C ALA A 884 7.77 -17.15 7.11
N ILE A 885 8.47 -16.33 7.91
CA ILE A 885 8.22 -16.18 9.35
C ILE A 885 6.92 -15.39 9.60
N SER A 886 6.70 -14.28 8.88
CA SER A 886 5.48 -13.46 8.97
C SER A 886 4.23 -14.28 8.62
N HIS A 887 4.30 -15.11 7.57
CA HIS A 887 3.26 -16.08 7.21
C HIS A 887 3.02 -17.17 8.25
N VAL A 888 4.01 -17.57 9.05
CA VAL A 888 3.81 -18.50 10.17
C VAL A 888 3.13 -17.80 11.34
N GLN A 889 3.59 -16.61 11.71
CA GLN A 889 2.96 -15.82 12.78
C GLN A 889 1.47 -15.63 12.45
N ALA A 890 1.14 -15.20 11.23
CA ALA A 890 -0.23 -15.05 10.74
C ALA A 890 -0.92 -16.33 10.19
N LYS A 891 -0.40 -17.54 10.47
CA LYS A 891 -1.10 -18.83 10.30
C LYS A 891 -1.19 -19.65 11.59
N ASN A 892 -0.91 -19.03 12.76
CA ASN A 892 -1.31 -19.56 14.08
C ASN A 892 -2.73 -19.15 14.48
N VAL A 893 -3.38 -18.35 13.65
CA VAL A 893 -4.55 -17.55 13.99
C VAL A 893 -5.83 -18.27 13.57
N GLU A 894 -6.91 -18.05 14.32
CA GLU A 894 -8.22 -18.57 13.96
C GLU A 894 -8.86 -17.78 12.81
N SER A 895 -10.05 -18.20 12.40
CA SER A 895 -10.95 -17.58 11.42
C SER A 895 -11.31 -16.14 11.79
N GLY A 896 -10.48 -15.16 11.42
CA GLY A 896 -10.65 -13.78 11.85
C GLY A 896 -10.04 -13.47 13.22
N ASP A 897 -9.02 -14.23 13.65
CA ASP A 897 -7.98 -13.70 14.54
C ASP A 897 -6.78 -13.26 13.68
N LEU A 898 -5.95 -12.38 14.22
CA LEU A 898 -4.63 -12.07 13.66
C LEU A 898 -3.51 -12.13 14.72
N ILE A 899 -3.81 -11.83 15.98
CA ILE A 899 -2.86 -11.85 17.10
C ILE A 899 -3.60 -12.17 18.41
N ARG A 900 -3.43 -13.41 18.87
CA ARG A 900 -3.14 -13.70 20.27
C ARG A 900 -1.65 -14.04 20.42
N PHE A 901 -0.91 -13.11 21.02
CA PHE A 901 0.41 -13.34 21.60
C PHE A 901 0.41 -12.77 23.03
#